data_AF-A0A164C534-F1
#
_entry.id   AF-A0A164C534-F1
#
_cell.length_a   1.000
_cell.length_b   1.000
_cell.length_c   1.000
_cell.angle_alpha   90.00
_cell.angle_beta   90.00
_cell.angle_gamma   90.00
#
_symmetry.space_group_name_H-M   'P 1'
#
loop_
_entity.id
_entity.type
_entity.pdbx_description
1 polymer ?
#
loop_
_entity_poly.entity_id
_entity_poly.type
_entity_poly.pdbx_seq_one_letter_code
_entity_poly.pdbx_strand_id
1 'polypeptide(L)'
;MPKVTVVVPTYRSSHHLDELVASVDRQTMPQEDIEVLLIDDGSPDDTAKRLRAFAATRPNYRVFELPPSGWPSRPRNHGIDQARGEYIAFIDHDDRLYPDALRAAYDLATRTGADVVDGKESKSNTPGWAMRDVDHDVENAIDWTDTHPLLPMNPHKFFRTQFLRDKEVRFPEGGRQIWEDIAFDIAAHARAEVVSLMVETPYYLWNRTPTATTSASFHDDLGEYLDAVSRVFTWIDDDLRQPRFAELYPRFLAYQLHMRVLTLFSGAPRSEEDQERIRAFVTDLLPRIAPEADVHLDPWRRIKVALLRAGRFDLVPIHEATMPRLRVAPTVREPIWTSAGLDFSVEVEWRSQTESGSAVRYRDGRVVLELAPEVAEFAQAAGLTDDVTELLPEAGWSLERRSRAQKVDWAWARGSAPAVTGGIDPLMTETIRVQWRMSEDGRLHDSVWDAHLRSTFMRTRVVRPVKAVFTNHRWAAVAGRLAVAYRSQAGNLAVDVGEQVMTAVDEAPEPPRSLPGTHGHGFVLALPHVEVHGDVDIAGRLVTRSGRVVGSCRAAVGPSGLEIRGDAPSRTPFSIQLGGVPSRTLYSIDRRGRVRTGTAEPPRWITRVRAARPPWLRAVWHRLPLRLRRAILRRGLFGIGR
;
A
#
# COMPACT_ATOMS: atom_id res chain seq x y z
N MET A 1 24.00 -21.82 -13.84
CA MET A 1 22.72 -21.44 -14.46
C MET A 1 22.04 -20.51 -13.47
N PRO A 2 21.34 -19.44 -13.92
CA PRO A 2 20.61 -18.57 -12.99
C PRO A 2 19.57 -19.38 -12.21
N LYS A 3 19.27 -18.96 -10.98
CA LYS A 3 18.20 -19.54 -10.15
C LYS A 3 16.86 -18.90 -10.47
N VAL A 4 16.86 -17.61 -10.77
CA VAL A 4 15.65 -16.82 -11.01
C VAL A 4 15.75 -16.06 -12.33
N THR A 5 14.69 -16.08 -13.12
CA THR A 5 14.50 -15.17 -14.25
C THR A 5 13.42 -14.14 -13.90
N VAL A 6 13.78 -12.86 -13.90
CA VAL A 6 12.84 -11.75 -13.82
C VAL A 6 12.36 -11.39 -15.23
N VAL A 7 11.06 -11.46 -15.48
CA VAL A 7 10.44 -11.15 -16.77
C VAL A 7 9.74 -9.80 -16.70
N VAL A 8 10.16 -8.86 -17.55
CA VAL A 8 9.67 -7.48 -17.56
C VAL A 8 9.05 -7.15 -18.91
N PRO A 9 7.71 -7.21 -19.05
CA PRO A 9 7.02 -6.73 -20.24
C PRO A 9 7.02 -5.19 -20.29
N THR A 10 7.45 -4.61 -21.41
CA THR A 10 7.52 -3.15 -21.58
C THR A 10 6.77 -2.69 -22.83
N TYR A 11 6.08 -1.57 -22.71
CA TYR A 11 5.52 -0.82 -23.83
C TYR A 11 5.37 0.65 -23.43
N ARG A 12 6.05 1.57 -24.13
CA ARG A 12 6.09 3.01 -23.79
C ARG A 12 6.52 3.28 -22.34
N SER A 13 7.50 2.54 -21.86
CA SER A 13 7.88 2.46 -20.44
C SER A 13 9.03 3.39 -20.05
N SER A 14 9.50 4.25 -20.97
CA SER A 14 10.72 5.05 -20.84
C SER A 14 10.80 5.93 -19.56
N HIS A 15 9.71 6.26 -18.88
CA HIS A 15 9.79 7.06 -17.65
C HIS A 15 9.94 6.25 -16.35
N HIS A 16 9.76 4.93 -16.42
CA HIS A 16 9.65 4.10 -15.21
C HIS A 16 10.84 3.14 -14.98
N LEU A 17 11.59 2.82 -16.04
CA LEU A 17 12.59 1.74 -15.99
C LEU A 17 13.72 1.96 -14.98
N ASP A 18 14.12 3.19 -14.66
CA ASP A 18 15.25 3.44 -13.74
C ASP A 18 14.97 2.88 -12.34
N GLU A 19 13.74 3.06 -11.85
CA GLU A 19 13.35 2.62 -10.51
C GLU A 19 13.20 1.09 -10.45
N LEU A 20 12.66 0.49 -11.51
CA LEU A 20 12.57 -0.95 -11.66
C LEU A 20 13.96 -1.59 -11.69
N VAL A 21 14.84 -1.11 -12.58
CA VAL A 21 16.20 -1.66 -12.72
C VAL A 21 16.97 -1.50 -11.42
N ALA A 22 16.89 -0.33 -10.77
CA ALA A 22 17.51 -0.11 -9.46
C ALA A 22 16.92 -1.01 -8.35
N SER A 23 15.69 -1.52 -8.48
CA SER A 23 15.11 -2.46 -7.50
C SER A 23 15.66 -3.88 -7.67
N VAL A 24 15.95 -4.29 -8.91
CA VAL A 24 16.55 -5.59 -9.23
C VAL A 24 18.06 -5.58 -8.95
N ASP A 25 18.77 -4.49 -9.28
CA ASP A 25 20.20 -4.31 -8.97
C ASP A 25 20.48 -4.31 -7.46
N ARG A 26 19.47 -4.00 -6.62
CA ARG A 26 19.58 -3.96 -5.15
C ARG A 26 19.11 -5.25 -4.46
N GLN A 27 18.82 -6.30 -5.22
CA GLN A 27 18.49 -7.59 -4.62
C GLN A 27 19.65 -8.13 -3.78
N THR A 28 19.34 -8.74 -2.64
CA THR A 28 20.33 -9.39 -1.77
C THR A 28 20.74 -10.77 -2.29
N MET A 29 20.00 -11.33 -3.24
CA MET A 29 20.42 -12.51 -4.02
C MET A 29 21.62 -12.15 -4.91
N PRO A 30 22.65 -13.02 -5.02
CA PRO A 30 23.79 -12.80 -5.90
C PRO A 30 23.34 -12.52 -7.34
N GLN A 31 23.93 -11.52 -7.98
CA GLN A 31 23.48 -11.06 -9.31
C GLN A 31 23.73 -12.10 -10.41
N GLU A 32 24.71 -13.00 -10.22
CA GLU A 32 24.95 -14.15 -11.08
C GLU A 32 23.87 -15.24 -11.02
N ASP A 33 23.07 -15.25 -9.95
CA ASP A 33 21.91 -16.15 -9.77
C ASP A 33 20.62 -15.55 -10.37
N ILE A 34 20.64 -14.29 -10.80
CA ILE A 34 19.49 -13.59 -11.37
C ILE A 34 19.71 -13.41 -12.87
N GLU A 35 18.74 -13.78 -13.69
CA GLU A 35 18.60 -13.36 -15.08
C GLU A 35 17.47 -12.33 -15.20
N VAL A 36 17.63 -11.31 -16.04
CA VAL A 36 16.57 -10.33 -16.31
C VAL A 36 16.26 -10.29 -17.79
N LEU A 37 15.00 -10.55 -18.15
CA LEU A 37 14.50 -10.45 -19.52
C LEU A 37 13.65 -9.19 -19.65
N LEU A 38 14.18 -8.21 -20.40
CA LEU A 38 13.48 -7.00 -20.78
C LEU A 38 12.83 -7.22 -22.15
N ILE A 39 11.50 -7.28 -22.21
CA ILE A 39 10.77 -7.68 -23.42
C ILE A 39 9.89 -6.53 -23.90
N ASP A 40 10.32 -5.87 -24.97
CA ASP A 40 9.61 -4.74 -25.58
C ASP A 40 8.55 -5.21 -26.57
N ASP A 41 7.31 -4.77 -26.36
CA ASP A 41 6.17 -5.06 -27.24
C ASP A 41 6.04 -4.03 -28.37
N GLY A 42 7.15 -3.74 -29.06
CA GLY A 42 7.18 -2.83 -30.21
C GLY A 42 6.91 -1.37 -29.84
N SER A 43 7.63 -0.84 -28.84
CA SER A 43 7.45 0.54 -28.38
C SER A 43 7.81 1.56 -29.48
N PRO A 44 6.97 2.58 -29.71
CA PRO A 44 7.26 3.63 -30.69
C PRO A 44 8.15 4.77 -30.13
N ASP A 45 8.44 4.76 -28.83
CA ASP A 45 9.25 5.77 -28.14
C ASP A 45 10.70 5.28 -27.91
N ASP A 46 11.46 5.93 -27.02
CA ASP A 46 12.85 5.57 -26.74
C ASP A 46 13.02 4.38 -25.77
N THR A 47 11.94 3.65 -25.43
CA THR A 47 11.96 2.51 -24.52
C THR A 47 13.00 1.47 -24.93
N ALA A 48 12.93 0.92 -26.16
CA ALA A 48 13.88 -0.10 -26.65
C ALA A 48 15.35 0.34 -26.58
N LYS A 49 15.62 1.63 -26.88
CA LYS A 49 16.97 2.20 -26.76
C LYS A 49 17.46 2.18 -25.31
N ARG A 50 16.61 2.50 -24.34
CA ARG A 50 16.96 2.46 -22.91
C ARG A 50 17.17 1.05 -22.39
N LEU A 51 16.33 0.09 -22.80
CA LEU A 51 16.53 -1.33 -22.45
C LEU A 51 17.90 -1.83 -22.91
N ARG A 52 18.30 -1.53 -24.15
CA ARG A 52 19.64 -1.86 -24.68
C ARG A 52 20.77 -1.22 -23.87
N ALA A 53 20.59 0.02 -23.41
CA ALA A 53 21.59 0.69 -22.57
C ALA A 53 21.75 0.01 -21.19
N PHE A 54 20.66 -0.47 -20.57
CA PHE A 54 20.75 -1.24 -19.33
C PHE A 54 21.50 -2.55 -19.53
N ALA A 55 21.15 -3.32 -20.57
CA ALA A 55 21.79 -4.61 -20.86
C ALA A 55 23.27 -4.47 -21.26
N ALA A 56 23.67 -3.38 -21.91
CA ALA A 56 25.06 -3.12 -22.25
C ALA A 56 26.00 -3.00 -21.02
N THR A 57 25.45 -2.72 -19.84
CA THR A 57 26.21 -2.55 -18.59
C THR A 57 25.94 -3.65 -17.56
N ARG A 58 25.05 -4.60 -17.86
CA ARG A 58 24.62 -5.65 -16.94
C ARG A 58 24.64 -7.01 -17.64
N PRO A 59 25.61 -7.89 -17.33
CA PRO A 59 25.79 -9.14 -18.08
C PRO A 59 24.62 -10.12 -17.90
N ASN A 60 23.83 -9.97 -16.84
CA ASN A 60 22.66 -10.78 -16.55
C ASN A 60 21.36 -10.26 -17.21
N TYR A 61 21.41 -9.16 -17.97
CA TYR A 61 20.25 -8.56 -18.61
C TYR A 61 20.22 -8.91 -20.10
N ARG A 62 19.07 -9.37 -20.58
CA ARG A 62 18.81 -9.70 -21.99
C ARG A 62 17.61 -8.89 -22.48
N VAL A 63 17.69 -8.39 -23.70
CA VAL A 63 16.63 -7.58 -24.33
C VAL A 63 16.05 -8.33 -25.52
N PHE A 64 14.73 -8.33 -25.62
CA PHE A 64 13.99 -8.81 -26.78
C PHE A 64 13.05 -7.71 -27.27
N GLU A 65 13.04 -7.48 -28.58
CA GLU A 65 12.15 -6.53 -29.24
C GLU A 65 11.18 -7.34 -30.11
N LEU A 66 9.89 -7.33 -29.76
CA LEU A 66 8.83 -8.06 -30.45
C LEU A 66 8.02 -7.11 -31.34
N PRO A 67 7.37 -7.60 -32.41
CA PRO A 67 6.31 -6.86 -33.07
C PRO A 67 5.16 -6.57 -32.09
N PRO A 68 4.55 -5.38 -32.14
CA PRO A 68 3.56 -4.96 -31.16
C PRO A 68 2.36 -5.92 -31.17
N SER A 69 2.08 -6.52 -30.01
CA SER A 69 0.90 -7.34 -29.79
C SER A 69 -0.27 -6.56 -29.21
N GLY A 70 0.02 -5.44 -28.54
CA GLY A 70 -0.97 -4.53 -27.99
C GLY A 70 -1.42 -4.89 -26.57
N TRP A 71 -0.81 -5.91 -25.94
CA TRP A 71 -1.14 -6.37 -24.58
C TRP A 71 0.05 -7.14 -23.94
N PRO A 72 0.20 -7.17 -22.60
CA PRO A 72 1.34 -7.83 -21.95
C PRO A 72 1.41 -9.36 -22.08
N SER A 73 0.37 -10.06 -22.56
CA SER A 73 0.37 -11.53 -22.67
C SER A 73 1.55 -12.09 -23.46
N ARG A 74 1.74 -11.60 -24.69
CA ARG A 74 2.77 -12.12 -25.60
C ARG A 74 4.19 -11.87 -25.07
N PRO A 75 4.54 -10.66 -24.59
CA PRO A 75 5.81 -10.46 -23.89
C PRO A 75 6.03 -11.41 -22.71
N ARG A 76 5.01 -11.64 -21.86
CA ARG A 76 5.14 -12.54 -20.70
C ARG A 76 5.34 -13.99 -21.12
N ASN A 77 4.57 -14.50 -22.09
CA ASN A 77 4.75 -15.85 -22.63
C ASN A 77 6.12 -16.03 -23.29
N HIS A 78 6.58 -15.05 -24.07
CA HIS A 78 7.94 -15.05 -24.60
C HIS A 78 8.98 -15.14 -23.48
N GLY A 79 8.75 -14.45 -22.36
CA GLY A 79 9.58 -14.57 -21.16
C GLY A 79 9.61 -15.97 -20.57
N ILE A 80 8.46 -16.66 -20.49
CA ILE A 80 8.36 -18.06 -20.06
C ILE A 80 9.23 -18.96 -20.94
N ASP A 81 9.19 -18.77 -22.26
CA ASP A 81 9.93 -19.61 -23.20
C ASP A 81 11.44 -19.33 -23.16
N GLN A 82 11.84 -18.06 -22.94
CA GLN A 82 13.26 -17.65 -22.95
C GLN A 82 13.97 -17.75 -21.60
N ALA A 83 13.23 -17.96 -20.51
CA ALA A 83 13.77 -18.03 -19.16
C ALA A 83 14.76 -19.19 -18.98
N ARG A 84 15.88 -18.89 -18.31
CA ARG A 84 16.89 -19.89 -17.94
C ARG A 84 16.89 -20.22 -16.45
N GLY A 85 16.21 -19.41 -15.63
CA GLY A 85 16.06 -19.59 -14.21
C GLY A 85 15.19 -20.81 -13.88
N GLU A 86 15.46 -21.43 -12.75
CA GLU A 86 14.60 -22.46 -12.16
C GLU A 86 13.20 -21.92 -11.85
N TYR A 87 13.12 -20.64 -11.47
CA TYR A 87 11.88 -19.91 -11.21
C TYR A 87 11.79 -18.62 -12.03
N ILE A 88 10.56 -18.17 -12.28
CA ILE A 88 10.21 -16.90 -12.94
C ILE A 88 9.53 -15.96 -11.95
N ALA A 89 9.94 -14.69 -11.94
CA ALA A 89 9.24 -13.59 -11.31
C ALA A 89 8.74 -12.62 -12.39
N PHE A 90 7.43 -12.37 -12.46
CA PHE A 90 6.90 -11.32 -13.33
C PHE A 90 6.88 -9.97 -12.60
N ILE A 91 7.33 -8.92 -13.26
CA ILE A 91 7.25 -7.55 -12.75
C ILE A 91 6.83 -6.59 -13.86
N ASP A 92 5.82 -5.77 -13.58
CA ASP A 92 5.41 -4.72 -14.51
C ASP A 92 6.42 -3.57 -14.50
N HIS A 93 6.57 -2.92 -15.65
CA HIS A 93 7.64 -1.95 -15.90
C HIS A 93 7.60 -0.68 -15.02
N ASP A 94 6.47 -0.42 -14.35
CA ASP A 94 6.24 0.72 -13.47
C ASP A 94 6.33 0.39 -11.97
N ASP A 95 6.56 -0.87 -11.62
CA ASP A 95 6.61 -1.38 -10.25
C ASP A 95 8.04 -1.74 -9.80
N ARG A 96 8.18 -2.24 -8.56
CA ARG A 96 9.48 -2.55 -7.93
C ARG A 96 9.43 -3.80 -7.07
N LEU A 97 10.58 -4.49 -6.96
CA LEU A 97 10.79 -5.54 -5.96
C LEU A 97 11.42 -4.98 -4.68
N TYR A 98 11.11 -5.61 -3.55
CA TYR A 98 11.82 -5.35 -2.29
C TYR A 98 13.19 -6.04 -2.28
N PRO A 99 14.20 -5.52 -1.54
CA PRO A 99 15.59 -6.01 -1.63
C PRO A 99 15.77 -7.52 -1.36
N ASP A 100 14.99 -8.12 -0.47
CA ASP A 100 15.07 -9.54 -0.13
C ASP A 100 14.06 -10.42 -0.90
N ALA A 101 13.28 -9.83 -1.82
CA ALA A 101 12.14 -10.47 -2.46
C ALA A 101 12.51 -11.75 -3.20
N LEU A 102 13.53 -11.70 -4.09
CA LEU A 102 13.90 -12.87 -4.90
C LEU A 102 14.58 -13.96 -4.08
N ARG A 103 15.42 -13.58 -3.11
CA ARG A 103 16.08 -14.52 -2.19
C ARG A 103 15.06 -15.26 -1.35
N ALA A 104 14.18 -14.53 -0.65
CA ALA A 104 13.20 -15.12 0.23
C ALA A 104 12.19 -16.00 -0.53
N ALA A 105 11.74 -15.57 -1.72
CA ALA A 105 10.84 -16.36 -2.55
C ALA A 105 11.52 -17.67 -3.03
N TYR A 106 12.78 -17.61 -3.46
CA TYR A 106 13.54 -18.79 -3.87
C TYR A 106 13.79 -19.75 -2.69
N ASP A 107 14.19 -19.22 -1.53
CA ASP A 107 14.45 -20.01 -0.32
C ASP A 107 13.17 -20.73 0.17
N LEU A 108 12.01 -20.08 0.10
CA LEU A 108 10.73 -20.72 0.42
C LEU A 108 10.36 -21.75 -0.64
N ALA A 109 10.43 -21.39 -1.93
CA ALA A 109 10.00 -22.26 -3.03
C ALA A 109 10.79 -23.57 -3.10
N THR A 110 12.12 -23.50 -2.94
CA THR A 110 12.99 -24.68 -2.96
C THR A 110 12.81 -25.55 -1.72
N ARG A 111 12.57 -24.94 -0.56
CA ARG A 111 12.31 -25.67 0.69
C ARG A 111 11.00 -26.45 0.64
N THR A 112 9.94 -25.85 0.10
CA THR A 112 8.59 -26.45 0.09
C THR A 112 8.29 -27.25 -1.18
N GLY A 113 9.13 -27.09 -2.21
CA GLY A 113 8.82 -27.62 -3.53
C GLY A 113 7.66 -26.88 -4.19
N ALA A 114 7.46 -25.59 -3.90
CA ALA A 114 6.39 -24.78 -4.47
C ALA A 114 6.45 -24.70 -6.00
N ASP A 115 5.28 -24.85 -6.62
CA ASP A 115 5.04 -24.47 -8.02
C ASP A 115 4.80 -22.96 -8.12
N VAL A 116 4.13 -22.40 -7.10
CA VAL A 116 3.87 -20.96 -6.98
C VAL A 116 4.19 -20.49 -5.57
N VAL A 117 4.94 -19.40 -5.45
CA VAL A 117 5.02 -18.63 -4.20
C VAL A 117 4.33 -17.30 -4.40
N ASP A 118 3.35 -17.05 -3.54
CA ASP A 118 2.62 -15.81 -3.51
C ASP A 118 3.14 -14.92 -2.37
N GLY A 119 3.84 -13.86 -2.75
CA GLY A 119 4.53 -12.96 -1.84
C GLY A 119 3.69 -11.76 -1.40
N LYS A 120 4.00 -11.23 -0.22
CA LYS A 120 3.36 -10.03 0.31
C LYS A 120 3.58 -8.82 -0.59
N GLU A 121 2.49 -8.35 -1.15
CA GLU A 121 2.47 -7.14 -1.97
C GLU A 121 2.19 -5.89 -1.11
N SER A 122 2.49 -4.71 -1.68
CA SER A 122 2.13 -3.42 -1.10
C SER A 122 1.88 -2.40 -2.19
N LYS A 123 1.02 -1.40 -1.93
CA LYS A 123 0.80 -0.25 -2.83
C LYS A 123 1.40 1.00 -2.23
N SER A 124 2.12 1.80 -3.02
CA SER A 124 2.76 3.04 -2.54
C SER A 124 1.78 4.03 -1.90
N ASN A 125 0.57 4.13 -2.45
CA ASN A 125 -0.46 5.11 -2.08
C ASN A 125 -1.65 4.52 -1.30
N THR A 126 -1.75 3.20 -1.16
CA THR A 126 -2.92 2.53 -0.58
C THR A 126 -2.46 1.61 0.55
N PRO A 127 -2.53 2.04 1.82
CA PRO A 127 -2.36 1.17 2.97
C PRO A 127 -3.36 0.03 2.95
N GLY A 128 -3.02 -1.14 3.47
CA GLY A 128 -3.97 -2.24 3.55
C GLY A 128 -4.00 -3.18 2.35
N TRP A 129 -3.24 -2.86 1.30
CA TRP A 129 -3.35 -3.55 0.00
C TRP A 129 -2.87 -5.00 0.07
N ALA A 130 -3.65 -5.90 -0.55
CA ALA A 130 -3.36 -7.33 -0.75
C ALA A 130 -2.80 -8.07 0.49
N MET A 131 -3.07 -7.56 1.70
CA MET A 131 -2.65 -8.23 2.92
C MET A 131 -3.53 -9.45 3.17
N ARG A 132 -2.86 -10.59 3.31
CA ARG A 132 -3.42 -11.81 3.87
C ARG A 132 -3.46 -11.73 5.39
N ASP A 133 -4.52 -12.28 5.97
CA ASP A 133 -4.75 -12.30 7.41
C ASP A 133 -3.97 -13.45 8.09
N VAL A 134 -2.66 -13.51 7.84
CA VAL A 134 -1.74 -14.53 8.39
C VAL A 134 -0.47 -13.87 8.94
N ASP A 135 0.17 -14.50 9.92
CA ASP A 135 1.32 -13.93 10.64
C ASP A 135 2.69 -14.49 10.26
N HIS A 136 2.70 -15.64 9.60
CA HIS A 136 3.90 -16.38 9.23
C HIS A 136 3.74 -16.97 7.83
N ASP A 137 4.87 -17.31 7.21
CA ASP A 137 4.90 -17.96 5.90
C ASP A 137 4.16 -19.31 5.96
N VAL A 138 3.41 -19.64 4.91
CA VAL A 138 2.63 -20.88 4.81
C VAL A 138 3.24 -21.75 3.72
N GLU A 139 3.58 -22.99 4.07
CA GLU A 139 4.27 -23.89 3.14
C GLU A 139 3.37 -24.37 2.00
N ASN A 140 2.10 -24.69 2.28
CA ASN A 140 1.12 -25.01 1.25
C ASN A 140 -0.27 -24.49 1.62
N ALA A 141 -0.83 -23.64 0.77
CA ALA A 141 -2.12 -22.99 0.91
C ALA A 141 -3.07 -23.30 -0.27
N ILE A 142 -2.76 -24.29 -1.12
CA ILE A 142 -3.53 -24.58 -2.33
C ILE A 142 -5.01 -24.90 -2.05
N ASP A 143 -5.31 -25.52 -0.91
CA ASP A 143 -6.67 -25.93 -0.53
C ASP A 143 -7.38 -24.88 0.35
N TRP A 144 -6.81 -23.68 0.52
CA TRP A 144 -7.43 -22.63 1.32
C TRP A 144 -8.67 -22.07 0.64
N THR A 145 -9.81 -22.18 1.30
CA THR A 145 -11.09 -21.81 0.70
C THR A 145 -11.46 -20.35 0.92
N ASP A 146 -11.27 -19.80 2.12
CA ASP A 146 -11.74 -18.44 2.48
C ASP A 146 -10.76 -17.32 2.06
N THR A 147 -9.46 -17.58 2.13
CA THR A 147 -8.37 -16.62 1.81
C THR A 147 -7.43 -17.22 0.76
N HIS A 148 -8.02 -17.76 -0.31
CA HIS A 148 -7.30 -18.52 -1.32
C HIS A 148 -6.05 -17.75 -1.81
N PRO A 149 -4.85 -18.39 -1.81
CA PRO A 149 -3.58 -17.71 -2.01
C PRO A 149 -3.55 -16.92 -3.30
N LEU A 150 -4.07 -17.47 -4.41
CA LEU A 150 -4.01 -16.82 -5.71
C LEU A 150 -5.00 -15.64 -5.90
N LEU A 151 -5.73 -15.25 -4.86
CA LEU A 151 -6.49 -14.01 -4.82
C LEU A 151 -5.69 -12.93 -4.04
N PRO A 152 -5.42 -11.74 -4.62
CA PRO A 152 -5.88 -11.27 -5.93
C PRO A 152 -5.12 -11.90 -7.12
N MET A 153 -5.86 -12.15 -8.21
CA MET A 153 -5.38 -12.82 -9.43
C MET A 153 -4.59 -11.86 -10.32
N ASN A 154 -3.37 -11.56 -9.89
CA ASN A 154 -2.39 -10.80 -10.64
C ASN A 154 -1.12 -11.66 -10.87
N PRO A 155 -0.32 -11.39 -11.91
CA PRO A 155 0.79 -12.25 -12.26
C PRO A 155 2.04 -12.02 -11.40
N HIS A 156 2.03 -11.08 -10.43
CA HIS A 156 3.19 -10.65 -9.65
C HIS A 156 3.50 -11.62 -8.51
N LYS A 157 3.65 -12.88 -8.87
CA LYS A 157 4.04 -14.00 -8.01
C LYS A 157 5.32 -14.63 -8.53
N PHE A 158 5.74 -15.70 -7.89
CA PHE A 158 6.95 -16.43 -8.22
C PHE A 158 6.58 -17.85 -8.66
N PHE A 159 6.99 -18.27 -9.86
CA PHE A 159 6.51 -19.50 -10.49
C PHE A 159 7.67 -20.41 -10.85
N ARG A 160 7.55 -21.72 -10.59
CA ARG A 160 8.52 -22.68 -11.09
C ARG A 160 8.46 -22.71 -12.61
N THR A 161 9.60 -22.47 -13.26
CA THR A 161 9.68 -22.36 -14.73
C THR A 161 9.21 -23.64 -15.42
N GLN A 162 9.64 -24.79 -14.91
CA GLN A 162 9.30 -26.08 -15.49
C GLN A 162 7.82 -26.42 -15.30
N PHE A 163 7.22 -26.04 -14.17
CA PHE A 163 5.78 -26.16 -13.94
C PHE A 163 4.98 -25.38 -15.01
N LEU A 164 5.34 -24.12 -15.26
CA LEU A 164 4.66 -23.32 -16.28
C LEU A 164 4.74 -23.98 -17.66
N ARG A 165 5.89 -24.56 -18.01
CA ARG A 165 6.12 -25.20 -19.31
C ARG A 165 5.39 -26.53 -19.44
N ASP A 166 5.57 -27.44 -18.49
CA ASP A 166 5.05 -28.81 -18.56
C ASP A 166 3.53 -28.87 -18.40
N LYS A 167 2.96 -27.92 -17.66
CA LYS A 167 1.51 -27.82 -17.44
C LYS A 167 0.84 -26.83 -18.39
N GLU A 168 1.59 -26.26 -19.33
CA GLU A 168 1.10 -25.29 -20.32
C GLU A 168 0.35 -24.09 -19.70
N VAL A 169 0.81 -23.62 -18.53
CA VAL A 169 0.27 -22.42 -17.90
C VAL A 169 0.78 -21.21 -18.71
N ARG A 170 -0.13 -20.54 -19.41
CA ARG A 170 0.17 -19.46 -20.36
C ARG A 170 -0.85 -18.32 -20.24
N PHE A 171 -0.40 -17.12 -20.56
CA PHE A 171 -1.31 -15.98 -20.74
C PHE A 171 -2.08 -16.16 -22.05
N PRO A 172 -3.39 -15.90 -22.10
CA PRO A 172 -4.13 -15.94 -23.35
C PRO A 172 -3.57 -14.89 -24.33
N GLU A 173 -3.38 -15.29 -25.58
CA GLU A 173 -2.92 -14.43 -26.67
C GLU A 173 -4.01 -14.28 -27.75
N GLY A 174 -3.83 -13.28 -28.62
CA GLY A 174 -4.75 -13.00 -29.73
C GLY A 174 -5.53 -11.71 -29.53
N GLY A 175 -4.91 -10.56 -29.84
CA GLY A 175 -5.51 -9.24 -29.66
C GLY A 175 -5.49 -8.75 -28.20
N ARG A 176 -6.37 -7.80 -27.87
CA ARG A 176 -6.48 -7.22 -26.52
C ARG A 176 -7.19 -8.20 -25.58
N GLN A 177 -6.47 -8.69 -24.57
CA GLN A 177 -6.94 -9.73 -23.65
C GLN A 177 -7.17 -9.13 -22.26
N ILE A 178 -8.26 -8.38 -22.07
CA ILE A 178 -8.58 -7.81 -20.75
C ILE A 178 -8.67 -8.93 -19.69
N TRP A 179 -7.93 -8.76 -18.59
CA TRP A 179 -7.80 -9.71 -17.47
C TRP A 179 -7.18 -11.06 -17.84
N GLU A 180 -6.20 -11.03 -18.75
CA GLU A 180 -5.33 -12.16 -19.09
C GLU A 180 -4.63 -12.78 -17.88
N ASP A 181 -4.36 -11.97 -16.86
CA ASP A 181 -3.78 -12.38 -15.59
C ASP A 181 -4.71 -13.30 -14.80
N ILE A 182 -6.01 -13.04 -14.83
CA ILE A 182 -7.02 -13.92 -14.23
C ILE A 182 -6.99 -15.30 -14.89
N ALA A 183 -6.98 -15.36 -16.23
CA ALA A 183 -6.89 -16.63 -16.94
C ALA A 183 -5.62 -17.40 -16.52
N PHE A 184 -4.48 -16.71 -16.47
CA PHE A 184 -3.20 -17.28 -16.08
C PHE A 184 -3.20 -17.82 -14.64
N ASP A 185 -3.75 -17.06 -13.68
CA ASP A 185 -3.82 -17.49 -12.28
C ASP A 185 -4.85 -18.61 -12.05
N ILE A 186 -5.97 -18.62 -12.77
CA ILE A 186 -6.90 -19.76 -12.78
C ILE A 186 -6.16 -21.00 -13.27
N ALA A 187 -5.42 -20.84 -14.37
CA ALA A 187 -4.69 -21.93 -14.97
C ALA A 187 -3.57 -22.48 -14.07
N ALA A 188 -2.86 -21.59 -13.38
CA ALA A 188 -1.87 -21.95 -12.39
C ALA A 188 -2.52 -22.67 -11.20
N HIS A 189 -3.64 -22.16 -10.69
CA HIS A 189 -4.39 -22.79 -9.60
C HIS A 189 -4.81 -24.22 -9.94
N ALA A 190 -5.41 -24.41 -11.12
CA ALA A 190 -5.96 -25.68 -11.56
C ALA A 190 -4.91 -26.79 -11.67
N ARG A 191 -3.64 -26.40 -11.91
CA ARG A 191 -2.56 -27.32 -12.29
C ARG A 191 -1.47 -27.45 -11.24
N ALA A 192 -1.37 -26.52 -10.29
CA ALA A 192 -0.38 -26.54 -9.22
C ALA A 192 -0.66 -27.64 -8.18
N GLU A 193 0.42 -28.14 -7.58
CA GLU A 193 0.39 -29.08 -6.46
C GLU A 193 0.71 -28.37 -5.14
N VAL A 194 1.64 -27.41 -5.17
CA VAL A 194 2.06 -26.64 -3.99
C VAL A 194 2.04 -25.14 -4.28
N VAL A 195 1.25 -24.40 -3.47
CA VAL A 195 1.23 -22.93 -3.47
C VAL A 195 1.61 -22.42 -2.10
N SER A 196 2.80 -21.84 -1.97
CA SER A 196 3.27 -21.27 -0.69
C SER A 196 2.90 -19.79 -0.56
N LEU A 197 2.71 -19.32 0.67
CA LEU A 197 2.51 -17.90 0.99
C LEU A 197 3.73 -17.34 1.70
N MET A 198 4.28 -16.26 1.17
CA MET A 198 5.38 -15.53 1.80
C MET A 198 4.88 -14.19 2.33
N VAL A 199 4.73 -14.08 3.65
CA VAL A 199 4.19 -12.89 4.31
C VAL A 199 5.16 -12.21 5.27
N GLU A 200 6.22 -12.90 5.68
CA GLU A 200 7.21 -12.35 6.61
C GLU A 200 8.19 -11.39 5.92
N THR A 201 8.43 -11.60 4.63
CA THR A 201 9.28 -10.75 3.79
C THR A 201 8.43 -10.05 2.73
N PRO A 202 8.50 -8.72 2.58
CA PRO A 202 7.78 -8.03 1.52
C PRO A 202 8.38 -8.41 0.16
N TYR A 203 7.52 -8.61 -0.85
CA TYR A 203 7.89 -9.13 -2.17
C TYR A 203 7.80 -8.04 -3.24
N TYR A 204 6.60 -7.48 -3.43
CA TYR A 204 6.28 -6.63 -4.57
C TYR A 204 5.69 -5.27 -4.14
N LEU A 205 6.17 -4.18 -4.73
CA LEU A 205 5.66 -2.84 -4.52
C LEU A 205 5.03 -2.30 -5.81
N TRP A 206 3.71 -2.21 -5.78
CA TRP A 206 2.91 -1.50 -6.77
C TRP A 206 3.14 0.00 -6.63
N ASN A 207 3.84 0.59 -7.57
CA ASN A 207 4.28 1.97 -7.51
C ASN A 207 3.30 2.86 -8.27
N ARG A 208 2.26 3.30 -7.56
CA ARG A 208 1.19 4.11 -8.14
C ARG A 208 1.41 5.59 -7.91
N THR A 209 1.27 6.38 -8.98
CA THR A 209 1.00 7.81 -8.84
C THR A 209 -0.48 7.99 -8.47
N PRO A 210 -0.88 9.10 -7.82
CA PRO A 210 -2.25 9.29 -7.33
C PRO A 210 -3.36 9.22 -8.40
N THR A 211 -3.02 9.28 -9.70
CA THR A 211 -3.99 9.51 -10.79
C THR A 211 -3.92 8.48 -11.92
N ALA A 212 -3.06 7.46 -11.87
CA ALA A 212 -2.88 6.54 -12.99
C ALA A 212 -2.95 5.06 -12.57
N THR A 213 -3.77 4.30 -13.29
CA THR A 213 -3.79 2.84 -13.32
C THR A 213 -4.12 2.39 -14.74
N THR A 214 -3.37 1.44 -15.31
CA THR A 214 -3.60 0.88 -16.64
C THR A 214 -5.02 0.31 -16.80
N SER A 215 -5.56 -0.24 -15.70
CA SER A 215 -6.91 -0.80 -15.62
C SER A 215 -8.06 0.21 -15.76
N ALA A 216 -7.79 1.52 -15.68
CA ALA A 216 -8.82 2.53 -15.87
C ALA A 216 -9.39 2.50 -17.31
N SER A 217 -8.55 2.14 -18.29
CA SER A 217 -8.93 2.02 -19.71
C SER A 217 -9.81 0.80 -20.03
N PHE A 218 -10.04 -0.09 -19.06
CA PHE A 218 -10.84 -1.30 -19.30
C PHE A 218 -12.33 -0.98 -19.50
N HIS A 219 -12.75 0.22 -19.08
CA HIS A 219 -14.15 0.65 -19.12
C HIS A 219 -14.46 1.60 -20.29
N ASP A 220 -13.49 1.85 -21.17
CA ASP A 220 -13.64 2.81 -22.29
C ASP A 220 -14.64 2.32 -23.34
N ASP A 221 -14.71 1.00 -23.57
CA ASP A 221 -15.69 0.36 -24.46
C ASP A 221 -16.52 -0.66 -23.66
N LEU A 222 -17.84 -0.44 -23.61
CA LEU A 222 -18.75 -1.32 -22.88
C LEU A 222 -18.86 -2.72 -23.53
N GLY A 223 -18.85 -2.82 -24.86
CA GLY A 223 -18.95 -4.12 -25.53
C GLY A 223 -17.74 -5.00 -25.22
N GLU A 224 -16.55 -4.44 -25.37
CA GLU A 224 -15.30 -5.14 -25.06
C GLU A 224 -15.24 -5.55 -23.58
N TYR A 225 -15.71 -4.68 -22.68
CA TYR A 225 -15.80 -4.99 -21.25
C TYR A 225 -16.73 -6.18 -20.98
N LEU A 226 -17.95 -6.19 -21.54
CA LEU A 226 -18.91 -7.27 -21.33
C LEU A 226 -18.39 -8.60 -21.91
N ASP A 227 -17.75 -8.56 -23.07
CA ASP A 227 -17.09 -9.73 -23.66
C ASP A 227 -15.98 -10.27 -22.74
N ALA A 228 -15.18 -9.38 -22.16
CA ALA A 228 -14.15 -9.76 -21.18
C ALA A 228 -14.75 -10.39 -19.91
N VAL A 229 -15.88 -9.89 -19.41
CA VAL A 229 -16.59 -10.50 -18.28
C VAL A 229 -17.02 -11.93 -18.63
N SER A 230 -17.60 -12.15 -19.80
CA SER A 230 -18.01 -13.49 -20.25
C SER A 230 -16.82 -14.46 -20.36
N ARG A 231 -15.69 -13.98 -20.91
CA ARG A 231 -14.46 -14.79 -20.99
C ARG A 231 -13.95 -15.25 -19.63
N VAL A 232 -14.00 -14.39 -18.61
CA VAL A 232 -13.57 -14.76 -17.25
C VAL A 232 -14.36 -15.95 -16.70
N PHE A 233 -15.68 -15.97 -16.88
CA PHE A 233 -16.50 -17.12 -16.44
C PHE A 233 -16.21 -18.37 -17.26
N THR A 234 -15.92 -18.21 -18.56
CA THR A 234 -15.52 -19.33 -19.42
C THR A 234 -14.20 -19.95 -18.94
N TRP A 235 -13.19 -19.14 -18.61
CA TRP A 235 -11.92 -19.64 -18.08
C TRP A 235 -12.08 -20.38 -16.74
N ILE A 236 -12.97 -19.90 -15.85
CA ILE A 236 -13.27 -20.60 -14.60
C ILE A 236 -13.91 -21.96 -14.89
N ASP A 237 -14.86 -22.03 -15.82
CA ASP A 237 -15.52 -23.27 -16.19
C ASP A 237 -14.56 -24.28 -16.81
N ASP A 238 -13.70 -23.83 -17.74
CA ASP A 238 -12.77 -24.69 -18.47
C ASP A 238 -11.75 -25.35 -17.54
N ASP A 239 -11.21 -24.61 -16.57
CA ASP A 239 -10.11 -25.08 -15.73
C ASP A 239 -10.57 -25.59 -14.35
N LEU A 240 -11.64 -25.05 -13.76
CA LEU A 240 -12.04 -25.34 -12.37
C LEU A 240 -13.30 -26.20 -12.23
N ARG A 241 -14.04 -26.50 -13.30
CA ARG A 241 -15.22 -27.41 -13.22
C ARG A 241 -14.80 -28.88 -13.16
N GLN A 242 -14.10 -29.26 -12.09
CA GLN A 242 -13.58 -30.61 -11.86
C GLN A 242 -13.81 -31.06 -10.41
N PRO A 243 -13.92 -32.37 -10.11
CA PRO A 243 -14.19 -32.85 -8.75
C PRO A 243 -13.21 -32.35 -7.69
N ARG A 244 -11.93 -32.17 -8.04
CA ARG A 244 -10.91 -31.62 -7.14
C ARG A 244 -11.25 -30.23 -6.62
N PHE A 245 -11.96 -29.42 -7.42
CA PHE A 245 -12.26 -28.02 -7.11
C PHE A 245 -13.73 -27.80 -6.76
N ALA A 246 -14.49 -28.84 -6.41
CA ALA A 246 -15.93 -28.71 -6.16
C ALA A 246 -16.28 -27.64 -5.11
N GLU A 247 -15.44 -27.44 -4.09
CA GLU A 247 -15.63 -26.40 -3.07
C GLU A 247 -15.11 -25.01 -3.49
N LEU A 248 -14.09 -24.95 -4.35
CA LEU A 248 -13.44 -23.69 -4.77
C LEU A 248 -14.11 -23.08 -5.99
N TYR A 249 -14.57 -23.90 -6.93
CA TYR A 249 -15.27 -23.49 -8.14
C TYR A 249 -16.40 -22.46 -7.89
N PRO A 250 -17.40 -22.73 -7.03
CA PRO A 250 -18.46 -21.75 -6.75
C PRO A 250 -17.94 -20.49 -6.06
N ARG A 251 -16.82 -20.55 -5.31
CA ARG A 251 -16.20 -19.39 -4.68
C ARG A 251 -15.54 -18.46 -5.70
N PHE A 252 -14.83 -19.02 -6.69
CA PHE A 252 -14.24 -18.25 -7.78
C PHE A 252 -15.33 -17.57 -8.62
N LEU A 253 -16.42 -18.28 -8.93
CA LEU A 253 -17.60 -17.70 -9.58
C LEU A 253 -18.17 -16.54 -8.76
N ALA A 254 -18.38 -16.73 -7.45
CA ALA A 254 -18.93 -15.70 -6.57
C ALA A 254 -18.03 -14.45 -6.48
N TYR A 255 -16.71 -14.66 -6.44
CA TYR A 255 -15.74 -13.57 -6.45
C TYR A 255 -15.84 -12.73 -7.73
N GLN A 256 -15.87 -13.37 -8.91
CA GLN A 256 -15.99 -12.64 -10.18
C GLN A 256 -17.38 -12.04 -10.38
N LEU A 257 -18.43 -12.72 -9.94
CA LEU A 257 -19.80 -12.20 -9.92
C LEU A 257 -19.87 -10.91 -9.11
N HIS A 258 -19.30 -10.90 -7.90
CA HIS A 258 -19.19 -9.70 -7.08
C HIS A 258 -18.39 -8.59 -7.79
N MET A 259 -17.19 -8.91 -8.26
CA MET A 259 -16.22 -7.91 -8.73
C MET A 259 -16.55 -7.32 -10.10
N ARG A 260 -17.34 -8.02 -10.93
CA ARG A 260 -17.47 -7.69 -12.36
C ARG A 260 -18.90 -7.55 -12.86
N VAL A 261 -19.82 -8.33 -12.30
CA VAL A 261 -21.22 -8.32 -12.75
C VAL A 261 -22.04 -7.40 -11.85
N LEU A 262 -21.96 -7.57 -10.53
CA LEU A 262 -22.74 -6.74 -9.62
C LEU A 262 -22.35 -5.26 -9.72
N THR A 263 -21.07 -4.96 -9.94
CA THR A 263 -20.59 -3.58 -10.09
C THR A 263 -21.10 -2.86 -11.34
N LEU A 264 -21.65 -3.57 -12.34
CA LEU A 264 -22.25 -2.94 -13.54
C LEU A 264 -23.45 -2.05 -13.21
N PHE A 265 -24.12 -2.32 -12.08
CA PHE A 265 -25.31 -1.59 -11.61
C PHE A 265 -24.98 -0.57 -10.51
N SER A 266 -23.70 -0.37 -10.20
CA SER A 266 -23.25 0.55 -9.15
C SER A 266 -22.64 1.82 -9.76
N GLY A 267 -22.77 2.95 -9.07
CA GLY A 267 -22.13 4.21 -9.47
C GLY A 267 -23.02 5.14 -10.29
N ALA A 268 -22.39 6.05 -11.05
CA ALA A 268 -23.11 7.06 -11.83
C ALA A 268 -23.96 6.42 -12.94
N PRO A 269 -25.17 6.93 -13.20
CA PRO A 269 -26.05 6.36 -14.22
C PRO A 269 -25.40 6.44 -15.61
N ARG A 270 -25.40 5.31 -16.33
CA ARG A 270 -25.03 5.22 -17.75
C ARG A 270 -26.19 5.68 -18.64
N SER A 271 -25.93 5.85 -19.94
CA SER A 271 -27.00 6.09 -20.93
C SER A 271 -28.03 4.95 -20.90
N GLU A 272 -29.27 5.24 -21.31
CA GLU A 272 -30.35 4.25 -21.34
C GLU A 272 -30.00 3.06 -22.28
N GLU A 273 -29.33 3.34 -23.40
CA GLU A 273 -28.83 2.33 -24.33
C GLU A 273 -27.82 1.39 -23.67
N ASP A 274 -26.83 1.94 -22.96
CA ASP A 274 -25.84 1.12 -22.23
C ASP A 274 -26.49 0.29 -21.13
N GLN A 275 -27.48 0.85 -20.43
CA GLN A 275 -28.23 0.11 -19.41
C GLN A 275 -28.99 -1.07 -20.02
N GLU A 276 -29.62 -0.90 -21.19
CA GLU A 276 -30.31 -1.99 -21.89
C GLU A 276 -29.33 -3.08 -22.33
N ARG A 277 -28.17 -2.69 -22.87
CA ARG A 277 -27.09 -3.64 -23.22
C ARG A 277 -26.61 -4.44 -22.01
N ILE A 278 -26.43 -3.77 -20.86
CA ILE A 278 -26.05 -4.43 -19.60
C ILE A 278 -27.16 -5.39 -19.14
N ARG A 279 -28.43 -4.98 -19.17
CA ARG A 279 -29.57 -5.85 -18.80
C ARG A 279 -29.63 -7.10 -19.66
N ALA A 280 -29.51 -6.94 -20.99
CA ALA A 280 -29.50 -8.05 -21.94
C ALA A 280 -28.33 -9.01 -21.67
N PHE A 281 -27.13 -8.48 -21.49
CA PHE A 281 -25.94 -9.26 -21.18
C PHE A 281 -26.10 -10.06 -19.88
N VAL A 282 -26.55 -9.42 -18.79
CA VAL A 282 -26.70 -10.07 -17.49
C VAL A 282 -27.80 -11.15 -17.52
N THR A 283 -28.87 -10.92 -18.28
CA THR A 283 -29.94 -11.90 -18.50
C THR A 283 -29.43 -13.15 -19.21
N ASP A 284 -28.50 -13.00 -20.17
CA ASP A 284 -27.87 -14.13 -20.87
C ASP A 284 -26.79 -14.84 -20.03
N LEU A 285 -26.01 -14.09 -19.25
CA LEU A 285 -24.89 -14.62 -18.49
C LEU A 285 -25.31 -15.37 -17.23
N LEU A 286 -26.21 -14.82 -16.41
CA LEU A 286 -26.53 -15.36 -15.08
C LEU A 286 -27.03 -16.83 -15.10
N PRO A 287 -27.84 -17.28 -16.07
CA PRO A 287 -28.24 -18.70 -16.15
C PRO A 287 -27.07 -19.67 -16.31
N ARG A 288 -25.91 -19.21 -16.78
CA ARG A 288 -24.69 -20.03 -16.97
C ARG A 288 -23.85 -20.12 -15.69
N ILE A 289 -24.10 -19.24 -14.72
CA ILE A 289 -23.38 -19.22 -13.44
C ILE A 289 -24.14 -20.08 -12.43
N ALA A 290 -23.45 -21.12 -11.97
CA ALA A 290 -23.92 -22.09 -10.99
C ALA A 290 -24.55 -21.41 -9.75
N PRO A 291 -25.81 -21.71 -9.36
CA PRO A 291 -26.47 -21.10 -8.21
C PRO A 291 -25.74 -21.30 -6.88
N GLU A 292 -24.92 -22.35 -6.77
CA GLU A 292 -24.06 -22.64 -5.63
C GLU A 292 -23.07 -21.49 -5.36
N ALA A 293 -22.73 -20.67 -6.35
CA ALA A 293 -21.90 -19.49 -6.15
C ALA A 293 -22.56 -18.47 -5.20
N ASP A 294 -23.89 -18.38 -5.20
CA ASP A 294 -24.62 -17.34 -4.48
C ASP A 294 -24.43 -17.49 -2.95
N VAL A 295 -24.18 -18.71 -2.44
CA VAL A 295 -23.92 -18.96 -1.00
C VAL A 295 -22.60 -18.34 -0.53
N HIS A 296 -21.69 -18.00 -1.43
CA HIS A 296 -20.44 -17.33 -1.09
C HIS A 296 -20.55 -15.80 -1.16
N LEU A 297 -21.74 -15.26 -1.43
CA LEU A 297 -22.03 -13.83 -1.30
C LEU A 297 -22.61 -13.53 0.08
N ASP A 298 -22.43 -12.31 0.58
CA ASP A 298 -23.16 -11.83 1.76
C ASP A 298 -24.65 -11.63 1.44
N PRO A 299 -25.54 -11.65 2.46
CA PRO A 299 -26.99 -11.60 2.27
C PRO A 299 -27.48 -10.44 1.37
N TRP A 300 -26.88 -9.26 1.49
CA TRP A 300 -27.27 -8.11 0.65
C TRP A 300 -26.95 -8.37 -0.83
N ARG A 301 -25.78 -8.92 -1.14
CA ARG A 301 -25.40 -9.28 -2.52
C ARG A 301 -26.21 -10.47 -3.06
N ARG A 302 -26.62 -11.42 -2.21
CA ARG A 302 -27.53 -12.52 -2.60
C ARG A 302 -28.88 -11.99 -3.08
N ILE A 303 -29.46 -11.03 -2.36
CA ILE A 303 -30.70 -10.34 -2.78
C ILE A 303 -30.51 -9.67 -4.13
N LYS A 304 -29.39 -8.96 -4.32
CA LYS A 304 -29.08 -8.32 -5.61
C LYS A 304 -29.01 -9.33 -6.76
N VAL A 305 -28.30 -10.44 -6.58
CA VAL A 305 -28.23 -11.50 -7.61
C VAL A 305 -29.60 -12.09 -7.90
N ALA A 306 -30.41 -12.36 -6.87
CA ALA A 306 -31.75 -12.90 -7.05
C ALA A 306 -32.67 -11.95 -7.83
N LEU A 307 -32.61 -10.64 -7.57
CA LEU A 307 -33.32 -9.62 -8.35
C LEU A 307 -32.92 -9.67 -9.83
N LEU A 308 -31.62 -9.75 -10.12
CA LEU A 308 -31.09 -9.85 -11.48
C LEU A 308 -31.53 -11.14 -12.18
N ARG A 309 -31.46 -12.29 -11.48
CA ARG A 309 -31.92 -13.60 -12.00
C ARG A 309 -33.43 -13.61 -12.29
N ALA A 310 -34.22 -12.87 -11.51
CA ALA A 310 -35.65 -12.72 -11.70
C ALA A 310 -36.05 -11.64 -12.74
N GLY A 311 -35.08 -10.95 -13.34
CA GLY A 311 -35.32 -9.85 -14.28
C GLY A 311 -35.93 -8.59 -13.64
N ARG A 312 -35.90 -8.47 -12.31
CA ARG A 312 -36.42 -7.33 -11.54
C ARG A 312 -35.42 -6.17 -11.50
N PHE A 313 -34.98 -5.74 -12.68
CA PHE A 313 -34.04 -4.62 -12.85
C PHE A 313 -34.59 -3.30 -12.30
N ASP A 314 -35.92 -3.16 -12.22
CA ASP A 314 -36.62 -2.03 -11.62
C ASP A 314 -36.33 -1.86 -10.12
N LEU A 315 -36.08 -2.95 -9.41
CA LEU A 315 -35.77 -2.93 -7.97
C LEU A 315 -34.28 -2.79 -7.67
N VAL A 316 -33.39 -3.00 -8.66
CA VAL A 316 -31.94 -2.97 -8.45
C VAL A 316 -31.44 -1.60 -7.95
N PRO A 317 -31.82 -0.45 -8.55
CA PRO A 317 -31.41 0.86 -8.03
C PRO A 317 -31.94 1.15 -6.62
N ILE A 318 -33.14 0.65 -6.30
CA ILE A 318 -33.75 0.77 -4.97
C ILE A 318 -32.92 -0.02 -3.95
N HIS A 319 -32.52 -1.24 -4.31
CA HIS A 319 -31.65 -2.07 -3.49
C HIS A 319 -30.26 -1.44 -3.32
N GLU A 320 -29.64 -0.92 -4.38
CA GLU A 320 -28.34 -0.22 -4.32
C GLU A 320 -28.32 0.92 -3.30
N ALA A 321 -29.43 1.67 -3.17
CA ALA A 321 -29.54 2.76 -2.20
C ALA A 321 -29.43 2.28 -0.75
N THR A 322 -29.69 1.00 -0.49
CA THR A 322 -29.58 0.36 0.84
C THR A 322 -28.22 -0.29 1.11
N MET A 323 -27.27 -0.22 0.17
CA MET A 323 -25.96 -0.87 0.29
C MET A 323 -25.26 -0.50 1.61
N PRO A 324 -24.94 -1.49 2.47
CA PRO A 324 -24.24 -1.24 3.72
C PRO A 324 -22.84 -0.64 3.49
N ARG A 325 -22.59 0.54 4.06
CA ARG A 325 -21.28 1.18 4.10
C ARG A 325 -20.76 1.16 5.53
N LEU A 326 -19.60 0.53 5.74
CA LEU A 326 -18.94 0.53 7.03
C LEU A 326 -18.18 1.85 7.26
N ARG A 327 -18.60 2.64 8.24
CA ARG A 327 -17.81 3.75 8.77
C ARG A 327 -17.05 3.31 10.00
N VAL A 328 -15.78 3.68 10.05
CA VAL A 328 -14.86 3.34 11.14
C VAL A 328 -14.13 4.61 11.58
N ALA A 329 -14.11 4.88 12.87
CA ALA A 329 -13.46 6.05 13.45
C ALA A 329 -12.49 5.63 14.58
N PRO A 330 -11.24 5.27 14.25
CA PRO A 330 -10.22 4.96 15.24
C PRO A 330 -9.55 6.23 15.78
N THR A 331 -9.52 6.41 17.10
CA THR A 331 -8.92 7.58 17.75
C THR A 331 -8.00 7.19 18.89
N VAL A 332 -6.92 7.95 19.07
CA VAL A 332 -5.97 7.82 20.19
C VAL A 332 -5.84 9.16 20.90
N ARG A 333 -6.01 9.14 22.22
CA ARG A 333 -5.97 10.34 23.06
C ARG A 333 -4.59 10.62 23.60
N GLU A 334 -3.96 9.63 24.22
CA GLU A 334 -2.69 9.82 24.90
C GLU A 334 -1.81 8.58 24.79
N PRO A 335 -0.75 8.63 23.98
CA PRO A 335 0.26 7.60 23.98
C PRO A 335 1.30 7.86 25.06
N ILE A 336 1.81 6.79 25.67
CA ILE A 336 2.73 6.79 26.81
C ILE A 336 3.94 5.95 26.45
N TRP A 337 5.15 6.48 26.64
CA TRP A 337 6.37 5.70 26.43
C TRP A 337 6.65 4.78 27.62
N THR A 338 7.20 3.61 27.32
CA THR A 338 7.68 2.60 28.26
C THR A 338 9.05 2.08 27.81
N SER A 339 9.70 1.26 28.63
CA SER A 339 10.94 0.58 28.25
C SER A 339 10.80 -0.37 27.06
N ALA A 340 9.59 -0.87 26.78
CA ALA A 340 9.32 -1.73 25.64
C ALA A 340 9.00 -0.94 24.35
N GLY A 341 8.49 0.29 24.46
CA GLY A 341 8.08 1.12 23.33
C GLY A 341 6.93 2.06 23.67
N LEU A 342 5.92 2.18 22.80
CA LEU A 342 4.81 3.13 22.96
C LEU A 342 3.50 2.41 23.29
N ASP A 343 2.95 2.65 24.47
CA ASP A 343 1.66 2.13 24.91
C ASP A 343 0.55 3.15 24.62
N PHE A 344 -0.56 2.71 24.06
CA PHE A 344 -1.73 3.57 23.85
C PHE A 344 -3.01 2.76 23.72
N SER A 345 -4.15 3.43 23.90
CA SER A 345 -5.46 2.84 23.62
C SER A 345 -6.08 3.50 22.39
N VAL A 346 -6.62 2.66 21.50
CA VAL A 346 -7.39 3.10 20.34
C VAL A 346 -8.87 2.91 20.66
N GLU A 347 -9.60 4.02 20.81
CA GLU A 347 -11.06 4.02 20.86
C GLU A 347 -11.58 3.90 19.42
N VAL A 348 -12.41 2.91 19.15
CA VAL A 348 -12.95 2.67 17.81
C VAL A 348 -14.47 2.67 17.85
N GLU A 349 -15.08 3.42 16.93
CA GLU A 349 -16.50 3.32 16.61
C GLU A 349 -16.70 2.72 15.22
N TRP A 350 -17.55 1.70 15.12
CA TRP A 350 -18.05 1.16 13.84
C TRP A 350 -19.53 1.47 13.68
N ARG A 351 -19.91 1.99 12.51
CA ARG A 351 -21.31 2.26 12.14
C ARG A 351 -21.58 1.71 10.75
N SER A 352 -22.63 0.92 10.61
CA SER A 352 -23.11 0.48 9.30
C SER A 352 -24.19 1.45 8.80
N GLN A 353 -23.93 2.16 7.70
CA GLN A 353 -24.79 3.24 7.21
C GLN A 353 -25.08 3.08 5.72
N THR A 354 -26.26 3.54 5.30
CA THR A 354 -26.60 3.82 3.90
C THR A 354 -26.35 5.30 3.59
N GLU A 355 -26.82 5.80 2.45
CA GLU A 355 -26.85 7.24 2.18
C GLU A 355 -27.89 8.00 3.02
N SER A 356 -28.96 7.33 3.44
CA SER A 356 -30.13 7.92 4.08
C SER A 356 -30.30 7.55 5.56
N GLY A 357 -29.50 6.63 6.10
CA GLY A 357 -29.62 6.21 7.51
C GLY A 357 -28.73 5.01 7.85
N SER A 358 -29.19 4.18 8.78
CA SER A 358 -28.53 2.91 9.10
C SER A 358 -28.83 1.84 8.05
N ALA A 359 -27.82 1.03 7.72
CA ALA A 359 -27.96 -0.08 6.76
C ALA A 359 -28.43 -1.40 7.38
N VAL A 360 -28.45 -1.45 8.71
CA VAL A 360 -28.89 -2.59 9.49
C VAL A 360 -29.66 -2.08 10.71
N ARG A 361 -30.60 -2.86 11.22
CA ARG A 361 -31.39 -2.53 12.42
C ARG A 361 -31.53 -3.71 13.35
N TYR A 362 -31.71 -3.41 14.63
CA TYR A 362 -32.05 -4.42 15.61
C TYR A 362 -33.56 -4.69 15.58
N ARG A 363 -33.95 -5.95 15.38
CA ARG A 363 -35.35 -6.39 15.34
C ARG A 363 -35.46 -7.75 16.01
N ASP A 364 -36.27 -7.83 17.08
CA ASP A 364 -36.62 -9.09 17.75
C ASP A 364 -35.42 -9.99 18.15
N GLY A 365 -34.33 -9.39 18.64
CA GLY A 365 -33.13 -10.16 19.02
C GLY A 365 -32.11 -10.35 17.90
N ARG A 366 -32.41 -9.88 16.69
CA ARG A 366 -31.60 -10.07 15.48
C ARG A 366 -31.12 -8.74 14.93
N VAL A 367 -30.02 -8.77 14.18
CA VAL A 367 -29.58 -7.66 13.35
C VAL A 367 -29.91 -7.99 11.91
N VAL A 368 -30.81 -7.20 11.32
CA VAL A 368 -31.31 -7.39 9.96
C VAL A 368 -30.91 -6.25 9.05
N LEU A 369 -30.79 -6.48 7.75
CA LEU A 369 -30.60 -5.45 6.75
C LEU A 369 -31.81 -4.51 6.68
N GLU A 370 -31.56 -3.21 6.59
CA GLU A 370 -32.62 -2.24 6.31
C GLU A 370 -32.89 -2.23 4.79
N LEU A 371 -33.93 -2.96 4.38
CA LEU A 371 -34.35 -3.07 2.98
C LEU A 371 -35.54 -2.14 2.69
N ALA A 372 -35.64 -1.66 1.45
CA ALA A 372 -36.86 -1.02 0.98
C ALA A 372 -38.04 -2.02 0.99
N PRO A 373 -39.29 -1.60 1.27
CA PRO A 373 -40.43 -2.52 1.42
C PRO A 373 -40.62 -3.49 0.25
N GLU A 374 -40.49 -3.00 -0.99
CA GLU A 374 -40.67 -3.78 -2.22
C GLU A 374 -39.55 -4.81 -2.41
N VAL A 375 -38.33 -4.50 -1.95
CA VAL A 375 -37.20 -5.42 -1.97
C VAL A 375 -37.32 -6.45 -0.86
N ALA A 376 -37.79 -6.05 0.33
CA ALA A 376 -38.05 -6.95 1.44
C ALA A 376 -39.13 -7.99 1.10
N GLU A 377 -40.22 -7.55 0.47
CA GLU A 377 -41.28 -8.44 -0.03
C GLU A 377 -40.73 -9.45 -1.04
N PHE A 378 -39.93 -8.98 -2.01
CA PHE A 378 -39.26 -9.88 -2.97
C PHE A 378 -38.33 -10.88 -2.27
N ALA A 379 -37.47 -10.41 -1.36
CA ALA A 379 -36.51 -11.25 -0.65
C ALA A 379 -37.22 -12.35 0.16
N GLN A 380 -38.30 -11.99 0.85
CA GLN A 380 -39.14 -12.94 1.59
C GLN A 380 -39.77 -13.99 0.66
N ALA A 381 -40.37 -13.56 -0.45
CA ALA A 381 -40.98 -14.45 -1.43
C ALA A 381 -39.96 -15.39 -2.09
N ALA A 382 -38.72 -14.95 -2.25
CA ALA A 382 -37.61 -15.72 -2.78
C ALA A 382 -36.91 -16.62 -1.73
N GLY A 383 -37.35 -16.60 -0.46
CA GLY A 383 -36.74 -17.38 0.62
C GLY A 383 -35.34 -16.90 1.04
N LEU A 384 -35.03 -15.63 0.79
CA LEU A 384 -33.76 -15.01 1.14
C LEU A 384 -33.83 -14.37 2.53
N THR A 385 -32.74 -14.48 3.29
CA THR A 385 -32.63 -13.88 4.63
C THR A 385 -32.08 -12.47 4.56
N ASP A 386 -32.68 -11.57 5.32
CA ASP A 386 -32.14 -10.23 5.66
C ASP A 386 -31.38 -10.25 7.00
N ASP A 387 -31.46 -11.35 7.76
CA ASP A 387 -30.77 -11.56 9.02
C ASP A 387 -29.25 -11.73 8.80
N VAL A 388 -28.48 -10.85 9.42
CA VAL A 388 -27.01 -10.82 9.41
C VAL A 388 -26.42 -11.02 10.80
N THR A 389 -27.21 -11.49 11.77
CA THR A 389 -26.79 -11.66 13.17
C THR A 389 -25.54 -12.52 13.29
N GLU A 390 -25.52 -13.66 12.59
CA GLU A 390 -24.39 -14.61 12.60
C GLU A 390 -23.13 -14.06 11.91
N LEU A 391 -23.23 -12.95 11.16
CA LEU A 391 -22.07 -12.30 10.53
C LEU A 391 -21.41 -11.26 11.44
N LEU A 392 -22.03 -10.91 12.57
CA LEU A 392 -21.44 -9.94 13.52
C LEU A 392 -20.17 -10.49 14.20
N PRO A 393 -20.11 -11.76 14.66
CA PRO A 393 -18.87 -12.32 15.18
C PRO A 393 -17.74 -12.41 14.15
N GLU A 394 -18.08 -12.48 12.85
CA GLU A 394 -17.12 -12.48 11.75
C GLU A 394 -16.54 -11.09 11.46
N ALA A 395 -17.10 -10.03 12.05
CA ALA A 395 -16.54 -8.70 11.95
C ALA A 395 -15.15 -8.70 12.58
N GLY A 396 -14.13 -8.40 11.78
CA GLY A 396 -12.74 -8.45 12.21
C GLY A 396 -12.07 -7.09 12.13
N TRP A 397 -11.01 -6.90 12.90
CA TRP A 397 -10.12 -5.76 12.77
C TRP A 397 -8.65 -6.16 12.94
N SER A 398 -7.78 -5.35 12.34
CA SER A 398 -6.34 -5.39 12.55
C SER A 398 -5.76 -4.00 12.66
N LEU A 399 -4.83 -3.82 13.59
CA LEU A 399 -4.02 -2.62 13.70
C LEU A 399 -2.68 -2.83 13.00
N GLU A 400 -2.29 -1.84 12.21
CA GLU A 400 -1.21 -1.93 11.24
C GLU A 400 -0.30 -0.72 11.25
N ARG A 401 1.01 -0.97 11.16
CA ARG A 401 2.03 0.07 11.04
C ARG A 401 2.56 0.08 9.65
N ARG A 402 2.64 1.28 9.10
CA ARG A 402 3.13 1.51 7.75
C ARG A 402 4.38 2.37 7.79
N SER A 403 5.49 1.84 7.29
CA SER A 403 6.71 2.63 7.09
C SER A 403 6.49 3.59 5.92
N ARG A 404 6.74 4.89 6.13
CA ARG A 404 6.68 5.87 5.04
C ARG A 404 7.82 5.70 4.04
N ALA A 405 8.96 5.15 4.47
CA ALA A 405 10.11 4.90 3.60
C ALA A 405 9.89 3.65 2.74
N GLN A 406 9.48 2.53 3.35
CA GLN A 406 9.35 1.25 2.66
C GLN A 406 7.96 1.01 2.06
N LYS A 407 6.93 1.74 2.49
CA LYS A 407 5.55 1.59 2.02
C LYS A 407 4.95 0.18 2.25
N VAL A 408 5.44 -0.54 3.25
CA VAL A 408 4.92 -1.85 3.67
C VAL A 408 4.07 -1.69 4.92
N ASP A 409 2.96 -2.43 4.98
CA ASP A 409 2.08 -2.54 6.13
C ASP A 409 2.37 -3.81 6.94
N TRP A 410 2.51 -3.67 8.25
CA TRP A 410 2.68 -4.77 9.18
C TRP A 410 1.56 -4.76 10.22
N ALA A 411 0.73 -5.79 10.21
CA ALA A 411 -0.24 -6.01 11.28
C ALA A 411 0.54 -6.38 12.56
N TRP A 412 0.14 -5.79 13.68
CA TRP A 412 0.76 -6.08 14.98
C TRP A 412 -0.28 -6.47 16.04
N ALA A 413 -1.58 -6.24 15.79
CA ALA A 413 -2.68 -6.69 16.64
C ALA A 413 -3.92 -6.98 15.78
N ARG A 414 -4.73 -7.95 16.21
CA ARG A 414 -5.99 -8.34 15.57
C ARG A 414 -7.03 -8.69 16.62
N GLY A 415 -8.30 -8.60 16.24
CA GLY A 415 -9.43 -9.03 17.05
C GLY A 415 -10.71 -9.11 16.25
N SER A 416 -11.76 -9.60 16.88
CA SER A 416 -13.14 -9.50 16.40
C SER A 416 -13.76 -8.21 16.93
N ALA A 417 -14.58 -7.54 16.13
CA ALA A 417 -15.36 -6.40 16.60
C ALA A 417 -16.33 -6.87 17.71
N PRO A 418 -16.65 -5.99 18.68
CA PRO A 418 -17.50 -6.36 19.79
C PRO A 418 -18.96 -6.52 19.33
N ALA A 419 -19.75 -7.23 20.13
CA ALA A 419 -21.17 -7.38 19.89
C ALA A 419 -21.86 -6.00 19.80
N VAL A 420 -22.88 -5.91 18.94
CA VAL A 420 -23.70 -4.70 18.77
C VAL A 420 -24.32 -4.31 20.10
N THR A 421 -24.02 -3.11 20.59
CA THR A 421 -24.68 -2.54 21.77
C THR A 421 -26.01 -1.93 21.32
N GLY A 422 -27.12 -2.43 21.87
CA GLY A 422 -28.49 -2.24 21.36
C GLY A 422 -28.92 -0.79 21.06
N GLY A 423 -29.73 -0.63 20.02
CA GLY A 423 -30.30 0.62 19.53
C GLY A 423 -30.97 0.45 18.16
N ILE A 424 -31.57 1.53 17.62
CA ILE A 424 -32.14 1.56 16.25
C ILE A 424 -31.02 1.52 15.20
N ASP A 425 -29.86 2.10 15.51
CA ASP A 425 -28.65 2.09 14.69
C ASP A 425 -27.57 1.25 15.39
N PRO A 426 -27.12 0.11 14.83
CA PRO A 426 -26.09 -0.69 15.42
C PRO A 426 -24.76 0.08 15.39
N LEU A 427 -24.34 0.46 16.59
CA LEU A 427 -23.04 1.01 16.90
C LEU A 427 -22.26 -0.08 17.65
N MET A 428 -21.08 -0.40 17.16
CA MET A 428 -20.10 -1.20 17.90
C MET A 428 -19.00 -0.26 18.38
N THR A 429 -18.63 -0.35 19.64
CA THR A 429 -17.51 0.42 20.21
C THR A 429 -16.55 -0.49 20.95
N GLU A 430 -15.26 -0.28 20.73
CA GLU A 430 -14.20 -1.03 21.40
C GLU A 430 -13.08 -0.08 21.84
N THR A 431 -12.44 -0.41 22.96
CA THR A 431 -11.16 0.20 23.34
C THR A 431 -10.07 -0.84 23.21
N ILE A 432 -9.25 -0.69 22.17
CA ILE A 432 -8.17 -1.61 21.86
C ILE A 432 -6.91 -1.11 22.56
N ARG A 433 -6.36 -1.90 23.50
CA ARG A 433 -5.08 -1.59 24.14
C ARG A 433 -3.93 -2.10 23.27
N VAL A 434 -2.96 -1.23 23.05
CA VAL A 434 -1.87 -1.46 22.10
C VAL A 434 -0.54 -1.15 22.76
N GLN A 435 0.42 -2.03 22.53
CA GLN A 435 1.83 -1.78 22.83
C GLN A 435 2.64 -1.86 21.53
N TRP A 436 3.15 -0.72 21.07
CA TRP A 436 4.06 -0.64 19.94
C TRP A 436 5.48 -0.90 20.43
N ARG A 437 5.96 -2.12 20.22
CA ARG A 437 7.30 -2.53 20.66
C ARG A 437 8.39 -2.05 19.71
N MET A 438 9.53 -1.65 20.28
CA MET A 438 10.68 -1.10 19.54
C MET A 438 11.71 -2.15 19.09
N SER A 439 11.63 -3.40 19.58
CA SER A 439 12.72 -4.39 19.40
C SER A 439 12.33 -5.80 18.96
N GLU A 440 11.05 -6.19 18.93
CA GLU A 440 10.72 -7.63 18.92
C GLU A 440 10.62 -8.33 17.56
N ASP A 441 10.25 -7.63 16.49
CA ASP A 441 9.91 -8.30 15.22
C ASP A 441 10.95 -8.10 14.11
N GLY A 442 12.08 -7.44 14.40
CA GLY A 442 13.15 -7.18 13.44
C GLY A 442 12.77 -6.26 12.25
N ARG A 443 11.50 -5.85 12.13
CA ARG A 443 10.98 -5.06 11.00
C ARG A 443 11.13 -3.55 11.21
N LEU A 444 11.29 -3.12 12.46
CA LEU A 444 11.38 -1.71 12.84
C LEU A 444 12.76 -1.10 12.49
N HIS A 445 12.74 -0.15 11.57
CA HIS A 445 13.89 0.62 11.10
C HIS A 445 13.60 2.12 11.22
N ASP A 446 14.64 2.92 11.02
CA ASP A 446 14.54 4.37 11.00
C ASP A 446 13.57 4.82 9.91
N SER A 447 12.43 5.33 10.32
CA SER A 447 11.36 5.79 9.43
C SER A 447 10.34 6.59 10.21
N VAL A 448 9.48 7.28 9.47
CA VAL A 448 8.19 7.70 10.01
C VAL A 448 7.21 6.57 9.79
N TRP A 449 6.53 6.17 10.84
CA TRP A 449 5.55 5.11 10.85
C TRP A 449 4.15 5.67 11.09
N ASP A 450 3.19 5.25 10.28
CA ASP A 450 1.78 5.62 10.39
C ASP A 450 0.96 4.45 10.93
N ALA A 451 0.04 4.71 11.86
CA ALA A 451 -0.89 3.71 12.39
C ALA A 451 -2.21 3.69 11.61
N HIS A 452 -2.67 2.50 11.24
CA HIS A 452 -3.94 2.27 10.55
C HIS A 452 -4.75 1.20 11.28
N LEU A 453 -6.07 1.35 11.27
CA LEU A 453 -7.02 0.29 11.61
C LEU A 453 -7.67 -0.18 10.32
N ARG A 454 -7.56 -1.47 10.06
CA ARG A 454 -8.31 -2.17 9.03
C ARG A 454 -9.46 -2.89 9.70
N SER A 455 -10.64 -2.80 9.13
CA SER A 455 -11.83 -3.49 9.60
C SER A 455 -12.52 -4.17 8.43
N THR A 456 -13.08 -5.35 8.70
CA THR A 456 -13.82 -6.15 7.74
C THR A 456 -15.19 -6.45 8.32
N PHE A 457 -16.24 -6.17 7.55
CA PHE A 457 -17.61 -6.54 7.89
C PHE A 457 -18.39 -6.82 6.61
N MET A 458 -19.13 -7.95 6.54
CA MET A 458 -19.88 -8.37 5.35
C MET A 458 -19.06 -8.24 4.05
N ARG A 459 -17.84 -8.79 4.06
CA ARG A 459 -16.86 -8.71 2.94
C ARG A 459 -16.43 -7.29 2.54
N THR A 460 -16.86 -6.26 3.26
CA THR A 460 -16.43 -4.88 3.06
C THR A 460 -15.22 -4.61 3.93
N ARG A 461 -14.08 -4.34 3.28
CA ARG A 461 -12.83 -3.96 3.95
C ARG A 461 -12.69 -2.44 3.96
N VAL A 462 -12.44 -1.86 5.13
CA VAL A 462 -12.21 -0.42 5.31
C VAL A 462 -10.92 -0.22 6.08
N VAL A 463 -10.03 0.61 5.54
CA VAL A 463 -8.76 0.97 6.18
C VAL A 463 -8.82 2.45 6.54
N ARG A 464 -8.56 2.78 7.80
CA ARG A 464 -8.58 4.16 8.32
C ARG A 464 -7.30 4.46 9.09
N PRO A 465 -6.67 5.62 8.87
CA PRO A 465 -5.57 6.05 9.73
C PRO A 465 -6.10 6.32 11.14
N VAL A 466 -5.32 5.93 12.17
CA VAL A 466 -5.65 6.22 13.56
C VAL A 466 -5.51 7.72 13.82
N LYS A 467 -6.58 8.39 14.26
CA LYS A 467 -6.60 9.83 14.49
C LYS A 467 -6.02 10.17 15.86
N ALA A 468 -5.06 11.10 15.89
CA ALA A 468 -4.50 11.63 17.12
C ALA A 468 -5.27 12.87 17.58
N VAL A 469 -5.74 12.84 18.83
CA VAL A 469 -6.41 13.98 19.48
C VAL A 469 -5.43 14.87 20.22
N PHE A 470 -4.32 14.33 20.72
CA PHE A 470 -3.25 15.11 21.34
C PHE A 470 -2.50 15.99 20.33
N THR A 471 -1.93 17.09 20.81
CA THR A 471 -1.24 18.09 19.96
C THR A 471 0.26 18.15 20.17
N ASN A 472 0.75 17.74 21.34
CA ASN A 472 2.15 17.89 21.70
C ASN A 472 2.99 16.72 21.16
N HIS A 473 4.26 16.99 20.87
CA HIS A 473 5.23 15.93 20.58
C HIS A 473 5.59 15.19 21.87
N ARG A 474 5.59 13.87 21.80
CA ARG A 474 5.99 12.98 22.90
C ARG A 474 7.30 12.33 22.52
N TRP A 475 8.42 12.94 22.93
CA TRP A 475 9.76 12.45 22.64
C TRP A 475 10.20 11.39 23.64
N ALA A 476 10.90 10.37 23.15
CA ALA A 476 11.58 9.41 24.00
C ALA A 476 12.92 8.96 23.42
N ALA A 477 13.85 8.65 24.31
CA ALA A 477 14.97 7.76 24.05
C ALA A 477 14.62 6.38 24.62
N VAL A 478 14.40 5.41 23.73
CA VAL A 478 13.91 4.07 24.04
C VAL A 478 14.60 3.05 23.14
N ALA A 479 14.99 1.90 23.70
CA ALA A 479 15.72 0.85 22.97
C ALA A 479 16.94 1.36 22.18
N GLY A 480 17.70 2.30 22.77
CA GLY A 480 18.89 2.89 22.14
C GLY A 480 18.61 3.83 20.96
N ARG A 481 17.35 4.25 20.75
CA ARG A 481 16.94 5.13 19.66
C ARG A 481 16.17 6.34 20.17
N LEU A 482 16.29 7.46 19.45
CA LEU A 482 15.35 8.58 19.59
C LEU A 482 14.08 8.29 18.79
N ALA A 483 12.94 8.58 19.38
CA ALA A 483 11.65 8.50 18.73
C ALA A 483 10.71 9.61 19.20
N VAL A 484 9.71 9.93 18.38
CA VAL A 484 8.63 10.85 18.75
C VAL A 484 7.28 10.35 18.26
N ALA A 485 6.30 10.30 19.16
CA ALA A 485 4.91 10.14 18.81
C ALA A 485 4.27 11.53 18.67
N TYR A 486 3.59 11.78 17.55
CA TYR A 486 3.04 13.09 17.23
C TYR A 486 1.78 13.01 16.36
N ARG A 487 1.04 14.13 16.34
CA ARG A 487 -0.08 14.34 15.43
C ARG A 487 0.42 14.92 14.11
N SER A 488 0.29 14.16 13.03
CA SER A 488 0.60 14.64 11.68
C SER A 488 -0.33 15.78 11.24
N GLN A 489 0.03 16.47 10.15
CA GLN A 489 -0.80 17.53 9.56
C GLN A 489 -2.21 17.05 9.16
N ALA A 490 -2.34 15.78 8.77
CA ALA A 490 -3.64 15.14 8.47
C ALA A 490 -4.43 14.72 9.72
N GLY A 491 -3.91 14.99 10.92
CA GLY A 491 -4.50 14.63 12.20
C GLY A 491 -4.34 13.17 12.58
N ASN A 492 -3.43 12.44 11.95
CA ASN A 492 -3.18 11.02 12.24
C ASN A 492 -2.04 10.85 13.24
N LEU A 493 -2.07 9.78 14.02
CA LEU A 493 -0.94 9.32 14.84
C LEU A 493 0.22 8.91 13.92
N ALA A 494 1.37 9.53 14.14
CA ALA A 494 2.62 9.15 13.50
C ALA A 494 3.70 8.95 14.57
N VAL A 495 4.60 8.00 14.32
CA VAL A 495 5.77 7.72 15.16
C VAL A 495 7.00 7.86 14.29
N ASP A 496 7.79 8.91 14.52
CA ASP A 496 9.09 9.09 13.85
C ASP A 496 10.18 8.39 14.68
N VAL A 497 10.80 7.36 14.12
CA VAL A 497 11.89 6.59 14.72
C VAL A 497 13.19 7.00 14.05
N GLY A 498 14.17 7.40 14.86
CA GLY A 498 15.49 7.81 14.38
C GLY A 498 15.51 9.22 13.79
N GLU A 499 14.58 10.10 14.17
CA GLU A 499 14.55 11.52 13.75
C GLU A 499 14.63 11.72 12.23
N GLN A 500 13.73 11.10 11.47
CA GLN A 500 13.73 11.14 10.01
C GLN A 500 13.09 12.41 9.42
N VAL A 501 12.20 13.06 10.16
CA VAL A 501 11.58 14.33 9.73
C VAL A 501 11.55 15.39 10.82
N MET A 502 11.64 15.01 12.09
CA MET A 502 11.69 15.91 13.24
C MET A 502 12.98 15.69 14.04
N THR A 503 13.37 16.69 14.84
CA THR A 503 14.50 16.54 15.77
C THR A 503 14.16 17.09 17.14
N ALA A 504 14.51 16.31 18.18
CA ALA A 504 14.33 16.67 19.58
C ALA A 504 15.15 17.90 19.95
N VAL A 505 16.26 18.12 19.24
CA VAL A 505 17.20 19.22 19.49
C VAL A 505 16.53 20.58 19.31
N ASP A 506 15.70 20.74 18.28
CA ASP A 506 15.06 22.02 17.97
C ASP A 506 13.93 22.37 18.96
N GLU A 507 13.47 21.40 19.73
CA GLU A 507 12.45 21.57 20.78
C GLU A 507 13.03 21.64 22.19
N ALA A 508 14.37 21.66 22.31
CA ALA A 508 15.04 21.85 23.57
C ALA A 508 14.57 23.17 24.23
N PRO A 509 14.06 23.14 25.47
CA PRO A 509 13.52 24.32 26.13
C PRO A 509 14.61 25.31 26.53
N GLU A 510 15.85 24.85 26.68
CA GLU A 510 16.99 25.66 27.07
C GLU A 510 18.12 25.59 26.03
N PRO A 511 18.86 26.69 25.82
CA PRO A 511 20.02 26.68 24.94
C PRO A 511 21.18 25.87 25.56
N PRO A 512 22.11 25.36 24.73
CA PRO A 512 23.27 24.63 25.22
C PRO A 512 24.16 25.48 26.09
N ARG A 513 24.77 24.84 27.10
CA ARG A 513 25.71 25.43 28.05
C ARG A 513 27.12 24.93 27.76
N SER A 514 28.13 25.73 28.09
CA SER A 514 29.53 25.35 27.94
C SER A 514 29.97 24.40 29.05
N LEU A 515 30.78 23.39 28.71
CA LEU A 515 31.36 22.49 29.73
C LEU A 515 32.65 23.10 30.30
N PRO A 516 32.80 23.21 31.64
CA PRO A 516 34.04 23.63 32.26
C PRO A 516 35.19 22.66 31.94
N GLY A 517 36.39 23.18 31.68
CA GLY A 517 37.60 22.36 31.50
C GLY A 517 37.85 21.81 30.08
N THR A 518 36.94 21.97 29.13
CA THR A 518 37.07 21.45 27.75
C THR A 518 37.81 22.41 26.79
N HIS A 519 38.78 23.19 27.28
CA HIS A 519 39.46 24.27 26.53
C HIS A 519 38.53 25.23 25.75
N GLY A 520 37.26 25.36 26.18
CA GLY A 520 36.26 26.19 25.49
C GLY A 520 35.66 25.60 24.21
N HIS A 521 35.74 24.28 23.98
CA HIS A 521 35.16 23.60 22.81
C HIS A 521 34.02 22.63 23.12
N GLY A 522 33.84 22.26 24.39
CA GLY A 522 32.79 21.36 24.85
C GLY A 522 31.50 22.07 25.22
N PHE A 523 30.38 21.41 24.94
CA PHE A 523 29.05 21.87 25.31
C PHE A 523 28.19 20.73 25.86
N VAL A 524 27.15 21.12 26.60
CA VAL A 524 26.05 20.26 27.03
C VAL A 524 24.71 20.89 26.63
N LEU A 525 23.81 20.12 26.04
CA LEU A 525 22.43 20.50 25.77
C LEU A 525 21.49 19.57 26.53
N ALA A 526 20.71 20.10 27.47
CA ALA A 526 19.70 19.32 28.16
C ALA A 526 18.44 19.20 27.28
N LEU A 527 17.87 17.99 27.25
CA LEU A 527 16.63 17.65 26.57
C LEU A 527 15.59 17.12 27.58
N PRO A 528 15.17 17.93 28.57
CA PRO A 528 14.27 17.47 29.64
C PRO A 528 12.85 17.13 29.14
N HIS A 529 12.51 17.49 27.89
CA HIS A 529 11.27 17.10 27.20
C HIS A 529 11.32 15.71 26.57
N VAL A 530 12.48 15.04 26.58
CA VAL A 530 12.67 13.68 26.07
C VAL A 530 12.62 12.69 27.23
N GLU A 531 11.62 11.82 27.23
CA GLU A 531 11.53 10.73 28.20
C GLU A 531 12.65 9.72 27.98
N VAL A 532 13.22 9.18 29.06
CA VAL A 532 14.34 8.23 28.99
C VAL A 532 13.88 6.89 29.51
N HIS A 533 13.98 5.87 28.67
CA HIS A 533 13.50 4.53 28.96
C HIS A 533 14.62 3.50 28.72
N GLY A 534 15.32 3.14 29.81
CA GLY A 534 16.49 2.24 29.79
C GLY A 534 17.82 2.97 29.64
N ASP A 535 18.88 2.22 29.36
CA ASP A 535 20.21 2.78 29.10
C ASP A 535 20.25 3.44 27.71
N VAL A 536 20.76 4.67 27.67
CA VAL A 536 20.83 5.49 26.45
C VAL A 536 22.26 5.94 26.21
N ASP A 537 22.82 5.51 25.08
CA ASP A 537 24.06 6.06 24.48
C ASP A 537 23.83 6.18 22.97
N ILE A 538 23.50 7.39 22.53
CA ILE A 538 23.18 7.68 21.13
C ILE A 538 24.28 8.56 20.55
N ALA A 539 25.03 8.01 19.59
CA ALA A 539 26.06 8.75 18.89
C ALA A 539 25.44 9.79 17.94
N GLY A 540 26.02 10.99 17.93
CA GLY A 540 25.62 12.08 17.05
C GLY A 540 26.81 12.79 16.41
N ARG A 541 26.50 13.69 15.49
CA ARG A 541 27.47 14.45 14.68
C ARG A 541 27.17 15.93 14.75
N LEU A 542 28.22 16.73 14.64
CA LEU A 542 28.13 18.17 14.42
C LEU A 542 28.37 18.44 12.95
N VAL A 543 27.40 19.04 12.27
CA VAL A 543 27.40 19.19 10.80
C VAL A 543 27.26 20.66 10.41
N THR A 544 28.08 21.14 9.48
CA THR A 544 27.94 22.50 8.95
C THR A 544 26.71 22.60 8.03
N ARG A 545 26.33 23.83 7.65
CA ARG A 545 25.33 24.07 6.58
C ARG A 545 25.64 23.36 5.26
N SER A 546 26.91 23.12 4.95
CA SER A 546 27.33 22.42 3.74
C SER A 546 27.31 20.88 3.89
N GLY A 547 26.81 20.35 5.02
CA GLY A 547 26.77 18.93 5.32
C GLY A 547 28.12 18.34 5.77
N ARG A 548 29.14 19.17 6.02
CA ARG A 548 30.46 18.68 6.45
C ARG A 548 30.44 18.39 7.94
N VAL A 549 30.85 17.18 8.34
CA VAL A 549 31.05 16.84 9.76
C VAL A 549 32.24 17.60 10.32
N VAL A 550 32.06 18.31 11.43
CA VAL A 550 33.08 19.13 12.11
C VAL A 550 33.36 18.71 13.54
N GLY A 551 32.62 17.72 14.05
CA GLY A 551 32.79 17.17 15.38
C GLY A 551 31.77 16.06 15.65
N SER A 552 31.82 15.50 16.85
CA SER A 552 30.92 14.46 17.32
C SER A 552 30.25 14.87 18.62
N CYS A 553 29.07 14.34 18.86
CA CYS A 553 28.39 14.42 20.14
C CYS A 553 27.81 13.05 20.53
N ARG A 554 27.37 12.94 21.78
CA ARG A 554 26.64 11.78 22.29
C ARG A 554 25.49 12.25 23.16
N ALA A 555 24.33 11.63 23.04
CA ALA A 555 23.23 11.79 23.98
C ALA A 555 23.23 10.64 24.98
N ALA A 556 23.24 10.97 26.27
CA ALA A 556 23.24 10.01 27.36
C ALA A 556 22.45 10.57 28.56
N VAL A 557 22.10 9.68 29.50
CA VAL A 557 21.36 10.07 30.71
C VAL A 557 22.24 10.95 31.60
N GLY A 558 21.76 12.14 31.91
CA GLY A 558 22.38 13.11 32.80
C GLY A 558 21.47 13.51 33.97
N PRO A 559 21.89 14.48 34.81
CA PRO A 559 21.17 14.89 36.00
C PRO A 559 19.75 15.46 35.76
N SER A 560 19.50 15.98 34.55
CA SER A 560 18.24 16.65 34.18
C SER A 560 17.42 15.86 33.15
N GLY A 561 17.72 14.58 32.96
CA GLY A 561 17.16 13.75 31.88
C GLY A 561 18.20 13.50 30.79
N LEU A 562 17.77 13.45 29.53
CA LEU A 562 18.69 13.23 28.41
C LEU A 562 19.56 14.47 28.17
N GLU A 563 20.87 14.29 28.08
CA GLU A 563 21.82 15.37 27.78
C GLU A 563 22.67 15.02 26.55
N ILE A 564 22.79 15.96 25.61
CA ILE A 564 23.77 15.89 24.53
C ILE A 564 25.06 16.51 25.01
N ARG A 565 26.16 15.76 24.94
CA ARG A 565 27.51 16.26 25.18
C ARG A 565 28.32 16.14 23.90
N GLY A 566 29.01 17.21 23.52
CA GLY A 566 29.80 17.23 22.30
C GLY A 566 31.00 18.15 22.38
N ASP A 567 31.95 17.90 21.50
CA ASP A 567 33.12 18.75 21.29
C ASP A 567 33.06 19.34 19.89
N ALA A 568 33.04 20.68 19.81
CA ALA A 568 33.10 21.43 18.57
C ALA A 568 34.49 22.06 18.42
N PRO A 569 35.47 21.38 17.80
CA PRO A 569 36.85 21.85 17.68
C PRO A 569 36.98 23.08 16.75
N SER A 570 35.90 23.46 16.08
CA SER A 570 35.84 24.53 15.10
C SER A 570 34.86 25.62 15.53
N ARG A 571 35.24 26.89 15.30
CA ARG A 571 34.35 28.06 15.48
C ARG A 571 33.32 28.21 14.35
N THR A 572 33.30 27.29 13.39
CA THR A 572 32.33 27.29 12.30
C THR A 572 30.94 26.95 12.86
N PRO A 573 29.87 27.70 12.50
CA PRO A 573 28.53 27.34 12.88
C PRO A 573 28.17 25.91 12.46
N PHE A 574 27.52 25.16 13.35
CA PHE A 574 27.15 23.77 13.16
C PHE A 574 25.73 23.49 13.65
N SER A 575 25.08 22.50 13.06
CA SER A 575 23.86 21.87 13.56
C SER A 575 24.23 20.60 14.32
N ILE A 576 23.41 20.23 15.30
CA ILE A 576 23.53 18.97 16.02
C ILE A 576 22.64 17.94 15.32
N GLN A 577 23.18 16.76 15.06
CA GLN A 577 22.46 15.65 14.46
C GLN A 577 22.64 14.41 15.35
N LEU A 578 21.61 14.03 16.09
CA LEU A 578 21.63 12.78 16.88
C LEU A 578 21.13 11.59 16.05
N GLY A 579 20.06 11.78 15.26
CA GLY A 579 19.55 10.79 14.31
C GLY A 579 19.67 11.21 12.85
N GLY A 580 18.59 11.03 12.08
CA GLY A 580 18.55 11.23 10.63
C GLY A 580 18.64 12.69 10.18
N VAL A 581 18.02 13.61 10.91
CA VAL A 581 17.89 15.01 10.50
C VAL A 581 18.69 15.94 11.44
N PRO A 582 19.55 16.84 10.89
CA PRO A 582 20.23 17.84 11.70
C PRO A 582 19.27 18.94 12.17
N SER A 583 19.56 19.50 13.35
CA SER A 583 18.86 20.66 13.92
C SER A 583 18.82 21.85 12.96
N ARG A 584 17.68 22.52 12.89
CA ARG A 584 17.52 23.82 12.22
C ARG A 584 18.21 24.93 13.00
N THR A 585 18.34 24.77 14.30
CA THR A 585 19.15 25.68 15.11
C THR A 585 20.63 25.49 14.79
N LEU A 586 21.32 26.60 14.56
CA LEU A 586 22.77 26.63 14.40
C LEU A 586 23.42 27.06 15.69
N TYR A 587 24.44 26.33 16.07
CA TYR A 587 25.24 26.55 17.24
C TYR A 587 26.63 27.01 16.82
N SER A 588 27.23 27.87 17.63
CA SER A 588 28.63 28.26 17.48
C SER A 588 29.23 28.48 18.86
N ILE A 589 30.51 28.21 19.01
CA ILE A 589 31.22 28.46 20.26
C ILE A 589 32.13 29.66 20.08
N ASP A 590 31.93 30.69 20.90
CA ASP A 590 32.68 31.93 20.80
C ASP A 590 34.08 31.85 21.43
N ARG A 591 34.87 32.93 21.33
CA ARG A 591 36.26 32.97 21.83
C ARG A 591 36.38 32.76 23.35
N ARG A 592 35.28 32.93 24.10
CA ARG A 592 35.20 32.73 25.55
C ARG A 592 34.62 31.37 25.90
N GLY A 593 34.47 30.48 24.91
CA GLY A 593 33.88 29.16 25.06
C GLY A 593 32.36 29.17 25.22
N ARG A 594 31.67 30.31 25.04
CA ARG A 594 30.20 30.39 25.21
C ARG A 594 29.50 29.89 23.97
N VAL A 595 28.53 29.01 24.15
CA VAL A 595 27.67 28.54 23.06
C VAL A 595 26.66 29.62 22.70
N ARG A 596 26.53 29.93 21.41
CA ARG A 596 25.56 30.86 20.86
C ARG A 596 24.65 30.15 19.88
N THR A 597 23.36 30.46 19.96
CA THR A 597 22.34 29.98 19.04
C THR A 597 22.05 31.04 17.98
N GLY A 598 21.85 30.58 16.75
CA GLY A 598 21.26 31.35 15.66
C GLY A 598 20.28 30.46 14.91
N THR A 599 19.35 31.05 14.17
CA THR A 599 18.50 30.27 13.27
C THR A 599 19.28 29.94 12.00
N ALA A 600 19.24 28.69 11.55
CA ALA A 600 19.37 28.47 10.12
C ALA A 600 18.13 29.12 9.50
N GLU A 601 18.29 30.21 8.75
CA GLU A 601 17.34 30.39 7.65
C GLU A 601 17.34 29.07 6.89
N PRO A 602 16.17 28.52 6.52
CA PRO A 602 16.16 27.37 5.62
C PRO A 602 17.09 27.71 4.46
N PRO A 603 17.81 26.74 3.87
CA PRO A 603 18.52 27.03 2.64
C PRO A 603 17.52 27.79 1.78
N ARG A 604 17.86 29.03 1.39
CA ARG A 604 17.13 29.69 0.32
C ARG A 604 17.25 28.66 -0.78
N TRP A 605 16.18 27.92 -1.00
CA TRP A 605 16.07 27.12 -2.19
C TRP A 605 16.31 28.16 -3.25
N ILE A 606 17.49 28.09 -3.89
CA ILE A 606 17.58 28.58 -5.23
C ILE A 606 16.56 27.69 -5.92
N THR A 607 15.33 28.17 -6.00
CA THR A 607 14.36 27.74 -6.98
C THR A 607 15.01 28.05 -8.32
N ARG A 608 15.94 27.18 -8.72
CA ARG A 608 15.99 26.64 -10.06
C ARG A 608 14.97 25.50 -10.17
N VAL A 609 13.79 25.70 -9.57
CA VAL A 609 12.58 25.45 -10.33
C VAL A 609 12.69 26.38 -11.53
N ARG A 610 13.24 25.87 -12.64
CA ARG A 610 12.68 26.24 -13.94
C ARG A 610 11.23 25.82 -13.80
N ALA A 611 10.39 26.72 -13.28
CA ALA A 611 8.98 26.64 -13.52
C ALA A 611 8.91 26.60 -15.03
N ALA A 612 8.56 25.43 -15.57
CA ALA A 612 8.02 25.37 -16.91
C ALA A 612 6.82 26.30 -16.84
N ARG A 613 7.04 27.58 -17.17
CA ARG A 613 5.96 28.53 -17.35
C ARG A 613 5.04 27.85 -18.37
N PRO A 614 3.74 27.74 -18.09
CA PRO A 614 2.79 27.29 -19.10
C PRO A 614 3.08 28.06 -20.40
N PRO A 615 3.15 27.41 -21.57
CA PRO A 615 3.58 28.05 -22.82
C PRO A 615 2.86 29.37 -23.11
N TRP A 616 1.60 29.50 -22.69
CA TRP A 616 0.78 30.70 -22.82
C TRP A 616 1.28 31.91 -21.99
N LEU A 617 1.85 31.69 -20.80
CA LEU A 617 2.39 32.77 -19.94
C LEU A 617 3.67 33.40 -20.52
N ARG A 618 4.46 32.66 -21.31
CA ARG A 618 5.61 33.23 -22.04
C ARG A 618 5.15 34.13 -23.20
N ALA A 619 4.13 33.71 -23.94
CA ALA A 619 3.59 34.47 -25.06
C ALA A 619 3.03 35.84 -24.61
N VAL A 620 2.33 35.87 -23.48
CA VAL A 620 1.80 37.12 -22.89
C VAL A 620 2.91 38.00 -22.32
N TRP A 621 3.88 37.40 -21.61
CA TRP A 621 5.00 38.16 -21.04
C TRP A 621 5.80 38.91 -22.10
N HIS A 622 6.06 38.29 -23.25
CA HIS A 622 6.82 38.92 -24.34
C HIS A 622 6.05 39.99 -25.14
N ARG A 623 4.73 40.08 -24.96
CA ARG A 623 3.89 41.13 -25.57
C ARG A 623 3.71 42.37 -24.68
N LEU A 624 4.05 42.29 -23.39
CA LEU A 624 3.96 43.45 -22.49
C LEU A 624 5.03 44.51 -22.81
N PRO A 625 4.69 45.81 -22.86
CA PRO A 625 5.66 46.90 -22.99
C PRO A 625 6.72 46.86 -21.88
N LEU A 626 7.97 47.20 -22.22
CA LEU A 626 9.14 47.13 -21.32
C LEU A 626 8.94 47.92 -20.01
N ARG A 627 8.20 49.03 -20.05
CA ARG A 627 7.85 49.83 -18.86
C ARG A 627 6.96 49.07 -17.88
N LEU A 628 6.00 48.27 -18.36
CA LEU A 628 5.10 47.48 -17.52
C LEU A 628 5.84 46.31 -16.85
N ARG A 629 6.74 45.63 -17.59
CA ARG A 629 7.56 44.54 -17.02
C ARG A 629 8.44 45.03 -15.87
N ARG A 630 9.04 46.22 -16.02
CA ARG A 630 9.85 46.84 -14.97
C ARG A 630 9.02 47.26 -13.76
N ALA A 631 7.77 47.69 -13.95
CA ALA A 631 6.86 48.03 -12.85
C ALA A 631 6.41 46.79 -12.06
N ILE A 632 6.09 45.69 -12.74
CA ILE A 632 5.70 44.41 -12.13
C ILE A 632 6.86 43.81 -11.31
N LEU A 633 8.08 43.84 -11.85
CA LEU A 633 9.27 43.35 -11.16
C LEU A 633 9.67 44.22 -9.95
N ARG A 634 9.39 45.53 -9.97
CA ARG A 634 9.71 46.44 -8.86
C ARG A 634 8.71 46.41 -7.71
N ARG A 635 7.46 46.00 -7.94
CA ARG A 635 6.40 46.01 -6.92
C ARG A 635 6.19 44.69 -6.17
N GLY A 636 6.92 43.62 -6.49
CA GLY A 636 6.81 42.35 -5.75
C GLY A 636 5.39 41.75 -5.75
N LEU A 637 4.59 42.02 -6.79
CA LEU A 637 3.24 41.49 -6.96
C LEU A 637 3.30 40.04 -7.48
N PHE A 638 3.83 39.14 -6.65
CA PHE A 638 3.51 37.71 -6.69
C PHE A 638 3.35 37.23 -5.25
N GLY A 639 2.43 37.90 -4.56
CA GLY A 639 1.79 37.40 -3.36
C GLY A 639 0.32 37.74 -3.49
N ILE A 640 -0.52 36.70 -3.48
CA ILE A 640 -1.95 36.62 -3.12
C ILE A 640 -2.60 35.56 -4.03
N GLY A 641 -3.08 34.50 -3.38
CA GLY A 641 -4.13 33.67 -3.92
C GLY A 641 -5.46 34.42 -3.89
N ARG A 642 -6.11 34.44 -5.05
CA ARG A 642 -7.51 34.07 -5.25
C ARG A 642 -7.63 33.56 -6.67
#